data_AF-A0A812WQM9-F1
#
_entry.id   AF-A0A812WQM9-F1
#
_cell.length_a   1.000
_cell.length_b   1.000
_cell.length_c   1.000
_cell.angle_alpha   90.00
_cell.angle_beta   90.00
_cell.angle_gamma   90.00
#
_symmetry.space_group_name_H-M   'P 1'
#
loop_
_entity.id
_entity.type
_entity.pdbx_description
1 polymer ?
#
loop_
_entity_poly.entity_id
_entity_poly.type
_entity_poly.pdbx_seq_one_letter_code
_entity_poly.pdbx_strand_id
1 'polypeptide(L)'
;MFARECDKKVTDGNQVLFELRELVKKSGVDILQDVRFVNILGVVDINVVRLSLGLPSPEQEKSYKTAQAIAHDACLLLQLQSPWAAFAETTGEGKSSSQAGHRMRELNPDGSLRNAQDLLNDQGFVIDAFVRRKADKLECQIKHIGGNQVQLEELHKKGLMKVSSDQFLSGKWHVFTPRKDVEVLQDLSVFGFSQSIEYQAALMVAEIHKELEILQQKHDADGVLAKLTLQLRPNRALVVKEKMNKLVLVPCTWKIVQRSSSQGDLANAVKVETAWNMDDRQFWLSSCVSLPKADDDASSGKFCVSAFFLVNGSEEPDCINMEIFLSGSKTAKIRVPLLRNTVPLAKGTLPRAEASLLSNMHCQAAIFAGCRLQGFQLAGSSSLQEMCMLLFPSSLSSPFSILSPSIFPLTMEELKVEQKFVVSWGKVQLVPTQKLVDGIPYLCLSKWDRSSVRLLSGKALDLRKQKRDQAGSLHCSAWDSLLELRQQEANKLLQDALKEDEENARDSAKKKPIRAQSKHTVMLPLSMPVVFHGHKMNILLEGLGSQTIWVELTEQNILLLHEKCSSSEAKPKKIAKKSKKAKKNQDKGDDAGDDAEDEEGEAFQWLLHALDFLWALEVLVLAAAMAFRMVWKGMPEADEAEMVQNFKMDLEDFVKGTGPKNRHRWEIAGHARLRWTKQGWHVDLLGSEPAVLSQWFNDAECQEPPVEGWLFWDGDSGRYRESMLVMEAHREDANEEEDPEQGLQEAEEVPEPKGPPPPKRVKKEQVGTSVPEPKGPPPKRALPLVAWHSNWQVKAPWAAGGKAAGMQLTGFLDAHGQWWPPGAGRTRARTRAGAAVQAQRVVPRALELAESTVASVREQTQLQREFLQWMRDR
;
A
#
# COMPACT_ATOMS: atom_id res chain seq x y z
N MET A 1 7.11 -17.48 4.02
CA MET A 1 6.75 -16.79 5.27
C MET A 1 5.52 -17.42 5.88
N PHE A 2 4.35 -17.32 5.24
CA PHE A 2 3.07 -17.95 5.65
C PHE A 2 3.22 -19.39 6.17
N ALA A 3 3.85 -20.29 5.39
CA ALA A 3 4.08 -21.69 5.78
C ALA A 3 4.73 -21.84 7.18
N ARG A 4 5.81 -21.11 7.49
CA ARG A 4 6.50 -21.22 8.80
C ARG A 4 5.71 -20.67 9.98
N GLU A 5 4.88 -19.67 9.73
CA GLU A 5 4.01 -19.13 10.77
C GLU A 5 2.86 -20.11 11.06
N CYS A 6 2.32 -20.76 10.03
CA CYS A 6 1.42 -21.90 10.17
C CYS A 6 2.10 -23.08 10.89
N ASP A 7 3.30 -23.49 10.48
CA ASP A 7 4.04 -24.60 11.11
C ASP A 7 4.17 -24.39 12.63
N LYS A 8 4.62 -23.20 13.05
CA LYS A 8 4.73 -22.87 14.48
C LYS A 8 3.36 -22.93 15.17
N LYS A 9 2.32 -22.30 14.62
CA LYS A 9 0.98 -22.31 15.23
C LYS A 9 0.36 -23.71 15.26
N VAL A 10 0.67 -24.58 14.31
CA VAL A 10 0.27 -26.00 14.30
C VAL A 10 1.04 -26.77 15.38
N THR A 11 2.34 -26.55 15.55
CA THR A 11 3.13 -27.15 16.64
C THR A 11 2.62 -26.71 18.02
N ASP A 12 2.43 -25.40 18.23
CA ASP A 12 1.91 -24.84 19.49
C ASP A 12 0.48 -25.38 19.78
N GLY A 13 -0.37 -25.47 18.74
CA GLY A 13 -1.71 -26.05 18.85
C GLY A 13 -1.69 -27.54 19.21
N ASN A 14 -0.86 -28.34 18.54
CA ASN A 14 -0.69 -29.77 18.83
C ASN A 14 -0.19 -30.02 20.26
N GLN A 15 0.73 -29.19 20.76
CA GLN A 15 1.22 -29.28 22.14
C GLN A 15 0.09 -29.07 23.15
N VAL A 16 -0.74 -28.03 22.96
CA VAL A 16 -1.90 -27.76 23.83
C VAL A 16 -2.93 -28.89 23.76
N LEU A 17 -3.19 -29.45 22.56
CA LEU A 17 -4.09 -30.59 22.40
C LEU A 17 -3.56 -31.87 23.08
N PHE A 18 -2.25 -32.09 23.06
CA PHE A 18 -1.61 -33.22 23.76
C PHE A 18 -1.75 -33.07 25.29
N GLU A 19 -1.43 -31.89 25.82
CA GLU A 19 -1.58 -31.57 27.24
C GLU A 19 -3.03 -31.69 27.72
N LEU A 20 -4.01 -31.24 26.92
CA LEU A 20 -5.44 -31.40 27.24
C LEU A 20 -5.87 -32.87 27.29
N ARG A 21 -5.44 -33.69 26.32
CA ARG A 21 -5.74 -35.14 26.31
C ARG A 21 -5.10 -35.87 27.49
N GLU A 22 -3.87 -35.50 27.87
CA GLU A 22 -3.22 -36.03 29.07
C GLU A 22 -3.90 -35.55 30.37
N LEU A 23 -4.42 -34.32 30.44
CA LEU A 23 -5.23 -33.83 31.56
C LEU A 23 -6.52 -34.65 31.72
N VAL A 24 -7.23 -34.88 30.62
CA VAL A 24 -8.45 -35.71 30.57
C VAL A 24 -8.16 -37.15 30.98
N LYS A 25 -7.09 -37.76 30.46
CA LYS A 25 -6.69 -39.12 30.83
C LYS A 25 -6.34 -39.25 32.32
N LYS A 26 -5.78 -38.19 32.93
CA LYS A 26 -5.47 -38.13 34.36
C LYS A 26 -6.70 -37.91 35.26
N SER A 27 -7.84 -37.47 34.72
CA SER A 27 -9.09 -37.35 35.51
C SER A 27 -9.80 -38.69 35.74
N GLY A 28 -9.28 -39.79 35.17
CA GLY A 28 -9.84 -41.14 35.34
C GLY A 28 -11.10 -41.41 34.50
N VAL A 29 -11.45 -40.51 33.58
CA VAL A 29 -12.59 -40.70 32.67
C VAL A 29 -12.16 -41.47 31.43
N ASP A 30 -12.87 -42.55 31.09
CA ASP A 30 -12.71 -43.23 29.81
C ASP A 30 -13.30 -42.38 28.68
N ILE A 31 -12.42 -41.73 27.92
CA ILE A 31 -12.73 -40.83 26.81
C ILE A 31 -13.62 -41.51 25.76
N LEU A 32 -13.50 -42.82 25.58
CA LEU A 32 -14.24 -43.57 24.55
C LEU A 32 -15.66 -43.94 25.00
N GLN A 33 -15.98 -43.84 26.28
CA GLN A 33 -17.32 -44.17 26.81
C GLN A 33 -18.17 -42.94 27.12
N ASP A 34 -17.58 -41.79 27.48
CA ASP A 34 -18.34 -40.56 27.66
C ASP A 34 -18.42 -39.74 26.36
N VAL A 35 -19.57 -39.85 25.68
CA VAL A 35 -19.91 -39.11 24.45
C VAL A 35 -19.71 -37.60 24.59
N ARG A 36 -19.82 -37.03 25.80
CA ARG A 36 -19.56 -35.60 26.04
C ARG A 36 -18.09 -35.24 25.81
N PHE A 37 -17.17 -36.09 26.25
CA PHE A 37 -15.73 -35.89 26.05
C PHE A 37 -15.35 -35.99 24.57
N VAL A 38 -15.88 -36.99 23.85
CA VAL A 38 -15.69 -37.12 22.40
C VAL A 38 -16.16 -35.86 21.66
N ASN A 39 -17.37 -35.38 21.96
CA ASN A 39 -17.94 -34.19 21.31
C ASN A 39 -17.14 -32.91 21.63
N ILE A 40 -16.77 -32.70 22.90
CA ILE A 40 -16.00 -31.50 23.31
C ILE A 40 -14.60 -31.53 22.69
N LEU A 41 -13.89 -32.66 22.74
CA LEU A 41 -12.56 -32.77 22.13
C LEU A 41 -12.61 -32.59 20.61
N GLY A 42 -13.64 -33.11 19.91
CA GLY A 42 -13.82 -32.87 18.47
C GLY A 42 -14.03 -31.39 18.12
N VAL A 43 -14.83 -30.66 18.91
CA VAL A 43 -15.01 -29.20 18.75
C VAL A 43 -13.71 -28.43 19.03
N VAL A 44 -12.93 -28.87 20.02
CA VAL A 44 -11.63 -28.28 20.38
C VAL A 44 -10.60 -28.51 19.27
N ASP A 45 -10.49 -29.74 18.75
CA ASP A 45 -9.60 -30.09 17.63
C ASP A 45 -9.88 -29.20 16.41
N ILE A 46 -11.16 -29.08 16.03
CA ILE A 46 -11.58 -28.22 14.90
C ILE A 46 -11.19 -26.76 15.15
N ASN A 47 -11.45 -26.21 16.35
CA ASN A 47 -11.13 -24.82 16.65
C ASN A 47 -9.62 -24.54 16.75
N VAL A 48 -8.83 -25.48 17.28
CA VAL A 48 -7.37 -25.35 17.30
C VAL A 48 -6.80 -25.42 15.89
N VAL A 49 -7.23 -26.38 15.06
CA VAL A 49 -6.82 -26.44 13.64
C VAL A 49 -7.22 -25.17 12.89
N ARG A 50 -8.45 -24.67 13.09
CA ARG A 50 -8.95 -23.43 12.47
C ARG A 50 -8.09 -22.23 12.85
N LEU A 51 -7.74 -22.09 14.13
CA LEU A 51 -6.86 -21.04 14.64
C LEU A 51 -5.44 -21.16 14.09
N SER A 52 -4.86 -22.37 14.09
CA SER A 52 -3.49 -22.63 13.62
C SER A 52 -3.32 -22.35 12.12
N LEU A 53 -4.35 -22.63 11.32
CA LEU A 53 -4.40 -22.35 9.88
C LEU A 53 -4.85 -20.91 9.54
N GLY A 54 -5.21 -20.08 10.54
CA GLY A 54 -5.68 -18.71 10.31
C GLY A 54 -7.04 -18.63 9.60
N LEU A 55 -7.87 -19.68 9.69
CA LEU A 55 -9.18 -19.73 9.05
C LEU A 55 -10.21 -18.90 9.83
N PRO A 56 -11.09 -18.14 9.15
CA PRO A 56 -12.05 -17.25 9.82
C PRO A 56 -13.09 -18.04 10.62
N SER A 57 -13.60 -17.42 11.70
CA SER A 57 -14.76 -17.96 12.44
C SER A 57 -16.01 -17.92 11.56
N PRO A 58 -16.86 -18.96 11.53
CA PRO A 58 -18.23 -18.79 11.09
C PRO A 58 -18.94 -17.81 12.03
N GLU A 59 -19.91 -17.05 11.50
CA GLU A 59 -20.48 -15.86 12.16
C GLU A 59 -21.16 -16.08 13.53
N GLN A 60 -21.29 -17.34 13.97
CA GLN A 60 -21.97 -17.75 15.19
C GLN A 60 -21.04 -18.42 16.23
N GLU A 61 -19.76 -18.66 15.91
CA GLU A 61 -18.81 -19.29 16.83
C GLU A 61 -17.88 -18.27 17.51
N LYS A 62 -17.56 -18.51 18.79
CA LYS A 62 -16.59 -17.74 19.57
C LYS A 62 -15.25 -17.69 18.83
N SER A 63 -14.75 -16.48 18.60
CA SER A 63 -13.43 -16.26 18.01
C SER A 63 -12.36 -16.29 19.09
N TYR A 64 -11.53 -17.34 19.12
CA TYR A 64 -10.39 -17.42 20.01
C TYR A 64 -9.15 -16.74 19.42
N LYS A 65 -8.27 -16.20 20.28
CA LYS A 65 -6.95 -15.66 19.92
C LYS A 65 -5.82 -16.66 20.15
N THR A 66 -5.99 -17.61 21.07
CA THR A 66 -4.95 -18.58 21.46
C THR A 66 -5.51 -20.00 21.59
N ALA A 67 -4.66 -21.02 21.35
CA ALA A 67 -5.07 -22.42 21.53
C ALA A 67 -5.30 -22.75 23.02
N GLN A 68 -4.54 -22.10 23.90
CA GLN A 68 -4.67 -22.17 25.36
C GLN A 68 -6.04 -21.70 25.84
N ALA A 69 -6.63 -20.67 25.22
CA ALA A 69 -7.99 -20.23 25.54
C ALA A 69 -9.06 -21.27 25.13
N ILE A 70 -8.88 -21.95 24.00
CA ILE A 70 -9.77 -23.04 23.57
C ILE A 70 -9.69 -24.20 24.59
N ALA A 71 -8.48 -24.59 24.99
CA ALA A 71 -8.27 -25.63 25.99
C ALA A 71 -8.74 -25.22 27.40
N HIS A 72 -8.74 -23.92 27.72
CA HIS A 72 -9.34 -23.40 28.95
C HIS A 72 -10.86 -23.64 28.98
N ASP A 73 -11.58 -23.18 27.96
CA ASP A 73 -13.03 -23.38 27.86
C ASP A 73 -13.40 -24.88 27.81
N ALA A 74 -12.56 -25.71 27.16
CA ALA A 74 -12.70 -27.16 27.17
C ALA A 74 -12.64 -27.76 28.59
N CYS A 75 -11.67 -27.33 29.40
CA CYS A 75 -11.57 -27.75 30.80
C CYS A 75 -12.83 -27.37 31.59
N LEU A 76 -13.36 -26.16 31.40
CA LEU A 76 -14.59 -25.71 32.07
C LEU A 76 -15.80 -26.58 31.70
N LEU A 77 -15.97 -26.89 30.41
CA LEU A 77 -17.05 -27.77 29.92
C LEU A 77 -16.92 -29.22 30.43
N LEU A 78 -15.69 -29.70 30.61
CA LEU A 78 -15.38 -31.03 31.16
C LEU A 78 -15.30 -31.06 32.70
N GLN A 79 -15.55 -29.93 33.37
CA GLN A 79 -15.45 -29.77 34.83
C GLN A 79 -14.06 -30.12 35.40
N LEU A 80 -13.00 -29.88 34.62
CA LEU A 80 -11.60 -30.08 34.98
C LEU A 80 -10.93 -28.76 35.41
N GLN A 81 -9.97 -28.86 36.34
CA GLN A 81 -9.14 -27.70 36.70
C GLN A 81 -8.22 -27.34 35.52
N SER A 82 -8.40 -26.16 34.96
CA SER A 82 -7.64 -25.71 33.79
C SER A 82 -6.25 -25.16 34.18
N PRO A 83 -5.14 -25.69 33.62
CA PRO A 83 -3.83 -25.05 33.75
C PRO A 83 -3.73 -23.75 32.93
N TRP A 84 -4.61 -23.55 31.94
CA TRP A 84 -4.62 -22.37 31.06
C TRP A 84 -5.50 -21.22 31.56
N ALA A 85 -5.82 -21.15 32.86
CA ALA A 85 -6.68 -20.09 33.42
C ALA A 85 -6.17 -18.66 33.19
N ALA A 86 -4.85 -18.46 33.03
CA ALA A 86 -4.28 -17.17 32.64
C ALA A 86 -4.60 -16.74 31.19
N PHE A 87 -5.03 -17.68 30.35
CA PHE A 87 -5.47 -17.48 28.96
C PHE A 87 -7.00 -17.45 28.85
N ALA A 88 -7.73 -17.35 29.97
CA ALA A 88 -9.16 -17.18 29.97
C ALA A 88 -9.55 -15.90 29.19
N GLU A 89 -10.00 -16.08 27.96
CA GLU A 89 -10.53 -14.99 27.16
C GLU A 89 -11.85 -14.56 27.79
N THR A 90 -11.81 -13.44 28.51
CA THR A 90 -13.01 -12.69 28.90
C THR A 90 -13.93 -12.67 27.70
N THR A 91 -15.15 -13.18 27.85
CA THR A 91 -16.17 -13.15 26.82
C THR A 91 -16.48 -11.69 26.53
N GLY A 92 -15.69 -11.10 25.62
CA GLY A 92 -15.87 -9.73 25.22
C GLY A 92 -17.30 -9.60 24.71
N GLU A 93 -17.93 -8.47 25.02
CA GLU A 93 -19.24 -8.08 24.47
C GLU A 93 -19.09 -7.80 22.96
N GLY A 94 -18.81 -8.87 22.22
CA GLY A 94 -18.90 -8.92 20.79
C GLY A 94 -20.33 -8.52 20.44
N LYS A 95 -20.45 -7.56 19.52
CA LYS A 95 -21.72 -6.93 19.15
C LYS A 95 -22.59 -7.87 18.29
N SER A 96 -22.75 -9.12 18.71
CA SER A 96 -23.73 -10.08 18.19
C SER A 96 -25.11 -9.69 18.70
N SER A 97 -25.71 -8.69 18.05
CA SER A 97 -27.06 -8.15 18.34
C SER A 97 -28.21 -9.13 18.02
N SER A 98 -27.91 -10.43 17.99
CA SER A 98 -28.76 -11.53 17.54
C SER A 98 -28.87 -12.69 18.54
N GLN A 99 -28.07 -12.74 19.61
CA GLN A 99 -28.17 -13.77 20.66
C GLN A 99 -28.83 -13.33 21.97
N ALA A 100 -29.34 -12.09 22.06
CA ALA A 100 -30.22 -11.64 23.16
C ALA A 100 -31.65 -12.26 23.11
N GLY A 101 -31.81 -13.42 22.48
CA GLY A 101 -33.07 -14.12 22.27
C GLY A 101 -33.22 -15.31 23.23
N HIS A 102 -34.26 -15.27 24.06
CA HIS A 102 -34.79 -16.40 24.85
C HIS A 102 -34.12 -16.75 26.19
N ARG A 103 -33.55 -15.76 26.92
CA ARG A 103 -33.54 -15.87 28.39
C ARG A 103 -34.99 -15.69 28.89
N MET A 104 -35.56 -16.67 29.60
CA MET A 104 -36.93 -16.56 30.13
C MET A 104 -37.01 -15.36 31.10
N ARG A 105 -38.04 -14.54 30.92
CA ARG A 105 -38.26 -13.35 31.76
C ARG A 105 -38.98 -13.77 33.02
N GLU A 106 -38.27 -13.83 34.14
CA GLU A 106 -38.91 -13.95 35.45
C GLU A 106 -39.69 -12.67 35.77
N LEU A 107 -41.00 -12.83 35.93
CA LEU A 107 -41.89 -11.79 36.42
C LEU A 107 -42.12 -12.02 37.91
N ASN A 108 -42.14 -10.94 38.67
CA ASN A 108 -42.65 -10.92 40.03
C ASN A 108 -44.18 -11.15 40.03
N PRO A 109 -44.80 -11.50 41.16
CA PRO A 109 -46.26 -11.72 41.26
C PRO A 109 -47.12 -10.51 40.88
N ASP A 110 -46.55 -9.30 40.90
CA ASP A 110 -47.18 -8.04 40.48
C ASP A 110 -47.07 -7.76 38.96
N GLY A 111 -46.44 -8.66 38.21
CA GLY A 111 -46.17 -8.50 36.77
C GLY A 111 -44.95 -7.64 36.43
N SER A 112 -44.16 -7.18 37.42
CA SER A 112 -42.91 -6.45 37.17
C SER A 112 -41.76 -7.40 36.81
N LEU A 113 -40.77 -6.92 36.04
CA LEU A 113 -39.58 -7.71 35.69
C LEU A 113 -38.66 -7.86 36.91
N ARG A 114 -38.41 -9.11 37.34
CA ARG A 114 -37.61 -9.41 38.53
C ARG A 114 -36.18 -8.89 38.43
N ASN A 115 -35.54 -9.10 37.28
CA ASN A 115 -34.18 -8.64 36.97
C ASN A 115 -34.17 -7.66 35.77
N ALA A 116 -34.84 -6.52 35.90
CA ALA A 116 -34.80 -5.47 34.87
C ALA A 116 -33.37 -4.97 34.57
N GLN A 117 -32.47 -5.00 35.56
CA GLN A 117 -31.07 -4.59 35.41
C GLN A 117 -30.28 -5.50 34.48
N ASP A 118 -30.41 -6.82 34.61
CA ASP A 118 -29.71 -7.78 33.73
C ASP A 118 -30.14 -7.61 32.27
N LEU A 119 -31.45 -7.44 32.01
CA LEU A 119 -31.99 -7.23 30.66
C LEU A 119 -31.55 -5.92 30.02
N LEU A 120 -31.19 -4.91 30.83
CA LEU A 120 -30.62 -3.64 30.36
C LEU A 120 -29.12 -3.78 30.10
N ASN A 121 -28.38 -4.44 31.00
CA ASN A 121 -26.97 -4.77 30.81
C ASN A 121 -26.76 -5.61 29.54
N ASP A 122 -27.60 -6.62 29.28
CA ASP A 122 -27.59 -7.45 28.05
C ASP A 122 -27.79 -6.62 26.75
N GLN A 123 -28.31 -5.39 26.84
CA GLN A 123 -28.46 -4.43 25.74
C GLN A 123 -27.39 -3.32 25.74
N GLY A 124 -26.37 -3.43 26.61
CA GLY A 124 -25.29 -2.46 26.80
C GLY A 124 -25.65 -1.24 27.67
N PHE A 125 -26.87 -1.20 28.25
CA PHE A 125 -27.30 -0.12 29.14
C PHE A 125 -26.79 -0.32 30.57
N VAL A 126 -25.47 -0.30 30.74
CA VAL A 126 -24.80 -0.44 32.05
C VAL A 126 -24.77 0.89 32.82
N ILE A 127 -24.48 0.84 34.12
CA ILE A 127 -24.23 2.04 34.94
C ILE A 127 -23.01 2.80 34.38
N ASP A 128 -23.07 4.12 34.44
CA ASP A 128 -22.17 5.09 33.81
C ASP A 128 -22.10 5.06 32.27
N ALA A 129 -22.91 4.24 31.58
CA ALA A 129 -23.05 4.29 30.13
C ALA A 129 -23.73 5.60 29.67
N PHE A 130 -23.26 6.12 28.54
CA PHE A 130 -23.84 7.28 27.88
C PHE A 130 -24.97 6.84 26.93
N VAL A 131 -26.14 7.43 27.08
CA VAL A 131 -27.35 7.10 26.32
C VAL A 131 -27.95 8.33 25.65
N ARG A 132 -28.41 8.17 24.41
CA ARG A 132 -29.08 9.23 23.65
C ARG A 132 -30.52 8.84 23.32
N ARG A 133 -31.48 9.71 23.61
CA ARG A 133 -32.91 9.51 23.28
C ARG A 133 -33.12 9.74 21.78
N LYS A 134 -33.83 8.84 21.11
CA LYS A 134 -34.02 8.88 19.64
C LYS A 134 -34.97 9.98 19.16
N ALA A 135 -35.88 10.45 20.01
CA ALA A 135 -36.92 11.41 19.64
C ALA A 135 -36.36 12.84 19.47
N ASP A 136 -35.54 13.28 20.42
CA ASP A 136 -35.07 14.66 20.59
C ASP A 136 -33.55 14.77 20.72
N LYS A 137 -32.83 13.64 20.60
CA LYS A 137 -31.37 13.54 20.76
C LYS A 137 -30.85 13.92 22.16
N LEU A 138 -31.70 13.92 23.20
CA LEU A 138 -31.26 14.19 24.58
C LEU A 138 -30.16 13.21 25.01
N GLU A 139 -29.05 13.73 25.51
CA GLU A 139 -27.87 12.96 25.95
C GLU A 139 -27.79 12.91 27.47
N CYS A 140 -27.74 11.70 28.01
CA CYS A 140 -27.64 11.45 29.45
C CYS A 140 -26.61 10.36 29.77
N GLN A 141 -26.16 10.32 31.03
CA GLN A 141 -25.41 9.20 31.59
C GLN A 141 -26.31 8.40 32.54
N ILE A 142 -26.29 7.06 32.47
CA ILE A 142 -27.00 6.21 33.42
C ILE A 142 -26.29 6.29 34.78
N LYS A 143 -26.98 6.73 35.83
CA LYS A 143 -26.43 6.79 37.20
C LYS A 143 -26.90 5.68 38.12
N HIS A 144 -28.10 5.16 37.90
CA HIS A 144 -28.65 4.08 38.71
C HIS A 144 -29.69 3.30 37.93
N ILE A 145 -29.71 1.98 38.08
CA ILE A 145 -30.74 1.08 37.55
C ILE A 145 -31.36 0.38 38.75
N GLY A 146 -32.66 0.51 38.98
CA GLY A 146 -33.31 -0.12 40.13
C GLY A 146 -34.82 -0.27 40.00
N GLY A 147 -35.31 -1.48 40.22
CA GLY A 147 -36.71 -1.83 39.96
C GLY A 147 -37.08 -1.55 38.50
N ASN A 148 -38.25 -0.96 38.26
CA ASN A 148 -38.69 -0.56 36.92
C ASN A 148 -38.24 0.88 36.51
N GLN A 149 -37.19 1.44 37.12
CA GLN A 149 -36.72 2.81 36.84
C GLN A 149 -35.21 2.90 36.65
N VAL A 150 -34.80 3.65 35.63
CA VAL A 150 -33.43 4.07 35.34
C VAL A 150 -33.30 5.56 35.68
N GLN A 151 -32.31 5.92 36.48
CA GLN A 151 -31.95 7.30 36.76
C GLN A 151 -30.87 7.76 35.78
N LEU A 152 -31.14 8.86 35.10
CA LEU A 152 -30.29 9.47 34.09
C LEU A 152 -29.84 10.87 34.54
N GLU A 153 -28.58 11.22 34.33
CA GLU A 153 -28.06 12.59 34.47
C GLU A 153 -27.85 13.21 33.08
N GLU A 154 -28.52 14.31 32.76
CA GLU A 154 -28.38 15.03 31.48
C GLU A 154 -26.98 15.65 31.35
N LEU A 155 -26.24 15.35 30.27
CA LEU A 155 -24.82 15.74 30.14
C LEU A 155 -24.58 17.26 30.24
N HIS A 156 -25.44 18.05 29.59
CA HIS A 156 -25.26 19.49 29.50
C HIS A 156 -25.78 20.25 30.72
N LYS A 157 -26.88 19.79 31.34
CA LYS A 157 -27.54 20.51 32.44
C LYS A 157 -27.31 19.89 33.82
N LYS A 158 -26.74 18.68 33.89
CA LYS A 158 -26.60 17.87 35.12
C LYS A 158 -27.92 17.64 35.86
N GLY A 159 -29.03 17.65 35.13
CA GLY A 159 -30.36 17.38 35.65
C GLY A 159 -30.57 15.88 35.81
N LEU A 160 -31.01 15.45 36.99
CA LEU A 160 -31.40 14.06 37.25
C LEU A 160 -32.86 13.82 36.83
N MET A 161 -33.08 12.83 35.97
CA MET A 161 -34.40 12.40 35.53
C MET A 161 -34.60 10.89 35.74
N LYS A 162 -35.83 10.48 36.07
CA LYS A 162 -36.22 9.07 36.20
C LYS A 162 -37.01 8.63 34.97
N VAL A 163 -36.63 7.50 34.37
CA VAL A 163 -37.21 6.97 33.14
C VAL A 163 -37.56 5.50 33.36
N SER A 164 -38.73 5.02 32.94
CA SER A 164 -39.05 3.58 33.09
C SER A 164 -38.17 2.72 32.17
N SER A 165 -37.79 1.53 32.65
CA SER A 165 -36.99 0.55 31.90
C SER A 165 -37.62 0.20 30.55
N ASP A 166 -38.95 0.22 30.47
CA ASP A 166 -39.72 -0.06 29.24
C ASP A 166 -39.34 0.89 28.10
N GLN A 167 -38.88 2.11 28.38
CA GLN A 167 -38.42 3.04 27.34
C GLN A 167 -37.09 2.60 26.70
N PHE A 168 -36.22 1.94 27.46
CA PHE A 168 -34.96 1.38 26.96
C PHE A 168 -35.23 0.08 26.21
N LEU A 169 -36.03 -0.82 26.80
CA LEU A 169 -36.42 -2.10 26.19
C LEU A 169 -37.27 -1.94 24.91
N SER A 170 -38.05 -0.86 24.80
CA SER A 170 -38.73 -0.47 23.54
C SER A 170 -37.83 0.27 22.53
N GLY A 171 -36.54 0.41 22.84
CA GLY A 171 -35.54 0.98 21.95
C GLY A 171 -35.70 2.50 21.71
N LYS A 172 -36.33 3.26 22.62
CA LYS A 172 -36.38 4.74 22.53
C LYS A 172 -35.05 5.39 22.84
N TRP A 173 -34.18 4.69 23.57
CA TRP A 173 -32.81 5.07 23.88
C TRP A 173 -31.82 4.20 23.08
N HIS A 174 -30.58 4.66 22.98
CA HIS A 174 -29.46 3.88 22.48
C HIS A 174 -28.18 4.31 23.19
N VAL A 175 -27.27 3.36 23.44
CA VAL A 175 -25.94 3.64 23.95
C VAL A 175 -25.13 4.36 22.85
N PHE A 176 -24.36 5.36 23.24
CA PHE A 176 -23.38 6.02 22.37
C PHE A 176 -22.09 6.27 23.15
N THR A 177 -21.00 6.53 22.45
CA THR A 177 -19.78 7.06 23.08
C THR A 177 -19.76 8.56 22.83
N PRO A 178 -19.70 9.42 23.85
CA PRO A 178 -19.54 10.85 23.64
C PRO A 178 -18.24 11.11 22.90
N ARG A 179 -18.20 12.18 22.10
CA ARG A 179 -16.93 12.63 21.53
C ARG A 179 -16.01 12.99 22.69
N LYS A 180 -14.76 12.52 22.66
CA LYS A 180 -13.73 13.05 23.57
C LYS A 180 -13.68 14.56 23.39
N ASP A 181 -13.53 15.28 24.49
CA ASP A 181 -13.25 16.71 24.46
C ASP A 181 -11.96 16.96 23.65
N VAL A 182 -11.85 18.17 23.08
CA VAL A 182 -10.70 18.54 22.26
C VAL A 182 -9.46 18.68 23.17
N GLU A 183 -8.63 17.64 23.20
CA GLU A 183 -7.32 17.66 23.84
C GLU A 183 -6.41 18.65 23.08
N VAL A 184 -6.30 19.89 23.57
CA VAL A 184 -5.38 20.89 23.02
C VAL A 184 -3.97 20.60 23.51
N LEU A 185 -3.14 20.03 22.62
CA LEU A 185 -1.72 19.85 22.86
C LEU A 185 -1.03 21.23 22.95
N GLN A 186 -0.58 21.59 24.14
CA GLN A 186 0.01 22.91 24.42
C GLN A 186 1.45 23.05 23.90
N ASP A 187 2.15 21.93 23.71
CA ASP A 187 3.51 21.89 23.20
C ASP A 187 3.63 20.82 22.10
N LEU A 188 4.01 21.26 20.90
CA LEU A 188 4.27 20.39 19.75
C LEU A 188 5.74 19.95 19.64
N SER A 189 6.65 20.55 20.42
CA SER A 189 8.09 20.23 20.37
C SER A 189 8.41 18.81 20.84
N VAL A 190 7.59 18.26 21.75
CA VAL A 190 7.62 16.86 22.20
C VAL A 190 7.30 15.88 21.05
N PHE A 191 6.60 16.34 20.01
CA PHE A 191 6.33 15.57 18.79
C PHE A 191 7.29 15.94 17.64
N GLY A 192 8.40 16.62 17.97
CA GLY A 192 9.43 16.99 17.01
C GLY A 192 10.06 15.77 16.34
N PHE A 193 10.29 15.86 15.03
CA PHE A 193 10.76 14.74 14.21
C PHE A 193 12.08 14.12 14.72
N SER A 194 12.98 14.93 15.28
CA SER A 194 14.23 14.49 15.92
C SER A 194 14.04 13.59 17.14
N GLN A 195 12.89 13.63 17.81
CA GLN A 195 12.55 12.80 18.97
C GLN A 195 11.82 11.50 18.57
N SER A 196 11.35 11.37 17.32
CA SER A 196 10.72 10.13 16.84
C SER A 196 11.74 9.00 16.77
N ILE A 197 11.42 7.89 17.45
CA ILE A 197 12.21 6.65 17.44
C ILE A 197 12.25 6.07 16.02
N GLU A 198 11.14 6.18 15.26
CA GLU A 198 11.03 5.75 13.87
C GLU A 198 12.00 6.52 12.97
N TYR A 199 12.09 7.84 13.13
CA TYR A 199 13.01 8.66 12.36
C TYR A 199 14.47 8.35 12.68
N GLN A 200 14.82 8.23 13.97
CA GLN A 200 16.17 7.85 14.38
C GLN A 200 16.54 6.44 13.88
N ALA A 201 15.59 5.50 13.85
CA ALA A 201 15.81 4.17 13.29
C ALA A 201 16.00 4.21 11.77
N ALA A 202 15.32 5.12 11.05
CA ALA A 202 15.55 5.35 9.62
C ALA A 202 16.93 5.97 9.34
N LEU A 203 17.40 6.90 10.19
CA LEU A 203 18.78 7.42 10.11
C LEU A 203 19.81 6.32 10.33
N MET A 204 19.61 5.43 11.30
CA MET A 204 20.48 4.26 11.52
C MET A 204 20.53 3.34 10.28
N VAL A 205 19.38 3.09 9.63
CA VAL A 205 19.34 2.33 8.36
C VAL A 205 20.17 3.01 7.26
N ALA A 206 20.07 4.34 7.12
CA ALA A 206 20.87 5.10 6.15
C ALA A 206 22.38 5.06 6.45
N GLU A 207 22.78 5.14 7.72
CA GLU A 207 24.18 4.99 8.14
C GLU A 207 24.71 3.57 7.84
N ILE A 208 23.89 2.52 8.03
CA ILE A 208 24.28 1.14 7.69
C ILE A 208 24.48 1.00 6.17
N HIS A 209 23.63 1.60 5.33
CA HIS A 209 23.84 1.60 3.88
C HIS A 209 25.14 2.31 3.47
N LYS A 210 25.46 3.44 4.10
CA LYS A 210 26.71 4.16 3.85
C LYS A 210 27.94 3.34 4.25
N GLU A 211 27.90 2.65 5.40
CA GLU A 211 28.99 1.76 5.82
C GLU A 211 29.13 0.56 4.88
N LEU A 212 28.03 -0.02 4.40
CA LEU A 212 28.07 -1.09 3.39
C LEU A 212 28.71 -0.65 2.07
N GLU A 213 28.40 0.56 1.59
CA GLU A 213 29.02 1.13 0.39
C GLU A 213 30.53 1.32 0.56
N ILE A 214 30.96 1.93 1.67
CA ILE A 214 32.38 2.13 2.00
C ILE A 214 33.12 0.80 2.07
N LEU A 215 32.51 -0.23 2.70
CA LEU A 215 33.10 -1.56 2.79
C LEU A 215 33.17 -2.25 1.43
N GLN A 216 32.15 -2.11 0.56
CA GLN A 216 32.18 -2.65 -0.80
C GLN A 216 33.30 -2.03 -1.62
N GLN A 217 33.36 -0.70 -1.69
CA GLN A 217 34.41 0.03 -2.44
C GLN A 217 35.81 -0.37 -1.95
N LYS A 218 35.99 -0.49 -0.63
CA LYS A 218 37.26 -0.91 -0.02
C LYS A 218 37.67 -2.35 -0.33
N HIS A 219 36.71 -3.28 -0.43
CA HIS A 219 36.99 -4.71 -0.58
C HIS A 219 36.88 -5.22 -2.02
N ASP A 220 36.31 -4.45 -2.94
CA ASP A 220 36.21 -4.78 -4.36
C ASP A 220 37.21 -4.00 -5.24
N ALA A 221 38.05 -3.14 -4.65
CA ALA A 221 39.08 -2.37 -5.34
C ALA A 221 40.03 -3.24 -6.20
N ASP A 222 40.27 -4.49 -5.81
CA ASP A 222 41.08 -5.46 -6.57
C ASP A 222 40.27 -6.24 -7.64
N GLY A 223 39.04 -5.83 -7.96
CA GLY A 223 38.12 -6.56 -8.85
C GLY A 223 37.78 -7.95 -8.31
N VAL A 224 37.46 -8.04 -7.01
CA VAL A 224 37.29 -9.32 -6.31
C VAL A 224 36.08 -10.08 -6.86
N LEU A 225 34.99 -9.38 -7.19
CA LEU A 225 33.81 -10.00 -7.80
C LEU A 225 34.10 -10.62 -9.18
N ALA A 226 35.01 -10.03 -9.97
CA ALA A 226 35.39 -10.57 -11.29
C ALA A 226 36.21 -11.89 -11.23
N LYS A 227 36.78 -12.20 -10.06
CA LYS A 227 37.53 -13.44 -9.77
C LYS A 227 36.63 -14.57 -9.24
N LEU A 228 35.31 -14.34 -9.22
CA LEU A 228 34.29 -15.29 -8.80
C LEU A 228 33.38 -15.64 -9.99
N THR A 229 32.85 -16.86 -9.99
CA THR A 229 31.77 -17.28 -10.90
C THR A 229 30.62 -17.86 -10.10
N LEU A 230 29.39 -17.64 -10.56
CA LEU A 230 28.20 -18.19 -9.93
C LEU A 230 27.70 -19.39 -10.73
N GLN A 231 27.85 -20.58 -10.16
CA GLN A 231 27.16 -21.76 -10.65
C GLN A 231 25.67 -21.67 -10.27
N LEU A 232 24.77 -21.82 -11.24
CA LEU A 232 23.31 -21.74 -11.01
C LEU A 232 22.62 -23.12 -10.92
N ARG A 233 23.19 -24.15 -11.55
CA ARG A 233 22.66 -25.52 -11.61
C ARG A 233 23.81 -26.56 -11.49
N PRO A 234 23.58 -27.75 -10.92
CA PRO A 234 22.33 -28.19 -10.27
C PRO A 234 22.06 -27.46 -8.95
N ASN A 235 23.10 -27.03 -8.25
CA ASN A 235 23.02 -26.21 -7.04
C ASN A 235 23.54 -24.80 -7.31
N ARG A 236 23.00 -23.81 -6.60
CA ARG A 236 23.59 -22.47 -6.54
C ARG A 236 24.85 -22.53 -5.69
N ALA A 237 25.98 -22.11 -6.24
CA ALA A 237 27.26 -22.10 -5.55
C ALA A 237 28.18 -21.03 -6.12
N LEU A 238 28.86 -20.29 -5.23
CA LEU A 238 29.96 -19.42 -5.61
C LEU A 238 31.21 -20.26 -5.86
N VAL A 239 31.92 -20.02 -6.96
CA VAL A 239 33.12 -20.76 -7.38
C VAL A 239 34.26 -19.76 -7.60
N VAL A 240 35.47 -20.10 -7.15
CA VAL A 240 36.66 -19.27 -7.34
C VAL A 240 37.24 -19.47 -8.75
N LYS A 241 37.24 -18.42 -9.58
CA LYS A 241 37.71 -18.45 -10.99
C LYS A 241 39.23 -18.48 -11.11
N GLU A 242 39.91 -17.80 -10.19
CA GLU A 242 41.36 -17.56 -10.15
C GLU A 242 41.87 -17.69 -8.72
N LYS A 243 43.12 -18.11 -8.51
CA LYS A 243 43.67 -18.30 -7.15
C LYS A 243 43.63 -16.99 -6.37
N MET A 244 42.98 -17.00 -5.19
CA MET A 244 42.85 -15.84 -4.32
C MET A 244 43.48 -16.10 -2.96
N ASN A 245 44.52 -15.34 -2.62
CA ASN A 245 45.14 -15.41 -1.29
C ASN A 245 44.26 -14.78 -0.21
N LYS A 246 43.53 -13.71 -0.57
CA LYS A 246 42.63 -12.97 0.31
C LYS A 246 41.33 -12.67 -0.44
N LEU A 247 40.23 -13.16 0.10
CA LEU A 247 38.85 -12.91 -0.32
C LEU A 247 38.11 -12.32 0.88
N VAL A 248 37.49 -11.16 0.70
CA VAL A 248 36.57 -10.57 1.68
C VAL A 248 35.25 -10.29 0.95
N LEU A 249 34.16 -10.82 1.48
CA LEU A 249 32.81 -10.62 0.98
C LEU A 249 32.04 -9.72 1.94
N VAL A 250 31.37 -8.71 1.40
CA VAL A 250 30.54 -7.74 2.12
C VAL A 250 29.06 -8.13 1.90
N PRO A 251 28.20 -8.11 2.95
CA PRO A 251 26.78 -8.41 2.85
C PRO A 251 25.97 -7.25 2.23
N CYS A 252 26.42 -6.74 1.08
CA CYS A 252 25.79 -5.62 0.39
C CYS A 252 24.32 -5.93 0.12
N THR A 253 23.41 -5.06 0.59
CA THR A 253 21.97 -5.23 0.42
C THR A 253 21.22 -3.91 0.62
N TRP A 254 20.11 -3.74 -0.09
CA TRP A 254 19.11 -2.71 0.19
C TRP A 254 18.04 -3.17 1.20
N LYS A 255 18.06 -4.46 1.60
CA LYS A 255 17.04 -5.06 2.48
C LYS A 255 17.52 -5.10 3.93
N ILE A 256 17.44 -3.96 4.60
CA ILE A 256 17.67 -3.87 6.04
C ILE A 256 16.33 -4.05 6.76
N VAL A 257 16.27 -5.04 7.67
CA VAL A 257 15.06 -5.38 8.43
C VAL A 257 15.26 -4.97 9.88
N GLN A 258 14.31 -4.21 10.43
CA GLN A 258 14.24 -3.88 11.85
C GLN A 258 13.35 -4.92 12.56
N ARG A 259 13.81 -5.47 13.69
CA ARG A 259 13.01 -6.37 14.55
C ARG A 259 13.25 -6.05 16.02
N SER A 260 12.23 -6.18 16.85
CA SER A 260 12.41 -6.15 18.32
C SER A 260 13.21 -7.37 18.78
N SER A 261 13.98 -7.22 19.86
CA SER A 261 14.76 -8.31 20.48
C SER A 261 13.91 -9.54 20.82
N SER A 262 12.65 -9.31 21.19
CA SER A 262 11.63 -10.31 21.48
C SER A 262 11.21 -11.19 20.28
N GLN A 263 11.50 -10.78 19.04
CA GLN A 263 11.11 -11.53 17.84
C GLN A 263 12.10 -12.62 17.42
N GLY A 264 13.25 -12.71 18.10
CA GLY A 264 14.31 -13.68 17.81
C GLY A 264 15.05 -13.44 16.48
N ASP A 265 15.97 -14.34 16.18
CA ASP A 265 16.83 -14.26 14.99
C ASP A 265 16.03 -14.31 13.67
N LEU A 266 16.59 -13.69 12.63
CA LEU A 266 15.98 -13.63 11.31
C LEU A 266 16.69 -14.57 10.33
N ALA A 267 15.98 -15.58 9.86
CA ALA A 267 16.48 -16.49 8.82
C ALA A 267 16.66 -15.81 7.46
N ASN A 268 17.69 -16.24 6.72
CA ASN A 268 18.24 -15.61 5.52
C ASN A 268 18.70 -14.14 5.73
N ALA A 269 19.24 -13.82 6.91
CA ALA A 269 19.78 -12.52 7.26
C ALA A 269 20.94 -12.59 8.26
N VAL A 270 21.73 -11.52 8.37
CA VAL A 270 22.79 -11.39 9.39
C VAL A 270 22.63 -10.11 10.17
N LYS A 271 22.79 -10.20 11.49
CA LYS A 271 22.67 -9.07 12.42
C LYS A 271 23.83 -8.09 12.27
N VAL A 272 23.51 -6.80 12.20
CA VAL A 272 24.47 -5.70 12.33
C VAL A 272 24.61 -5.35 13.80
N GLU A 273 25.83 -5.22 14.30
CA GLU A 273 26.05 -4.57 15.60
C GLU A 273 25.97 -3.06 15.41
N THR A 274 25.14 -2.39 16.18
CA THR A 274 24.96 -0.94 16.13
C THR A 274 25.00 -0.38 17.54
N ALA A 275 25.37 0.90 17.68
CA ALA A 275 25.27 1.64 18.94
C ALA A 275 23.82 2.11 19.25
N TRP A 276 22.81 1.41 18.72
CA TRP A 276 21.40 1.72 18.95
C TRP A 276 21.00 1.38 20.40
N ASN A 277 20.37 2.35 21.07
CA ASN A 277 20.03 2.25 22.49
C ASN A 277 18.68 2.90 22.86
N MET A 278 17.87 3.31 21.88
CA MET A 278 16.60 4.02 22.13
C MET A 278 15.45 3.08 22.47
N ASP A 279 15.43 1.89 21.89
CA ASP A 279 14.47 0.82 22.16
C ASP A 279 15.12 -0.56 21.94
N ASP A 280 14.32 -1.63 21.94
CA ASP A 280 14.81 -3.01 21.80
C ASP A 280 15.04 -3.48 20.35
N ARG A 281 15.00 -2.56 19.36
CA ARG A 281 15.20 -2.90 17.94
C ARG A 281 16.62 -3.37 17.65
N GLN A 282 16.71 -4.30 16.69
CA GLN A 282 17.92 -4.84 16.12
C GLN A 282 17.83 -4.78 14.59
N PHE A 283 18.97 -4.55 13.94
CA PHE A 283 19.08 -4.35 12.50
C PHE A 283 19.70 -5.57 11.83
N TRP A 284 19.06 -6.06 10.77
CA TRP A 284 19.42 -7.30 10.08
C TRP A 284 19.56 -7.06 8.58
N LEU A 285 20.67 -7.49 7.99
CA LEU A 285 20.92 -7.46 6.55
C LEU A 285 20.35 -8.73 5.93
N SER A 286 19.26 -8.61 5.17
CA SER A 286 18.64 -9.75 4.50
C SER A 286 19.14 -9.92 3.07
N SER A 287 19.16 -11.17 2.61
CA SER A 287 19.65 -11.55 1.27
C SER A 287 18.94 -10.78 0.14
N CYS A 288 19.73 -10.09 -0.68
CA CYS A 288 19.34 -9.61 -1.99
C CYS A 288 20.07 -10.40 -3.09
N VAL A 289 19.33 -11.31 -3.72
CA VAL A 289 19.77 -12.04 -4.91
C VAL A 289 18.69 -11.85 -5.97
N SER A 290 18.93 -10.89 -6.85
CA SER A 290 18.17 -10.68 -8.09
C SER A 290 19.07 -11.12 -9.25
N LEU A 291 18.68 -12.19 -9.94
CA LEU A 291 19.40 -12.76 -11.07
C LEU A 291 18.60 -12.49 -12.36
N PRO A 292 19.27 -12.23 -13.50
CA PRO A 292 18.60 -12.13 -14.78
C PRO A 292 17.89 -13.45 -15.12
N LYS A 293 16.70 -13.34 -15.73
CA LYS A 293 16.08 -14.45 -16.47
C LYS A 293 16.79 -14.62 -17.81
N ALA A 294 16.44 -15.68 -18.54
CA ALA A 294 17.06 -15.99 -19.83
C ALA A 294 16.92 -14.84 -20.86
N ASP A 295 15.80 -14.11 -20.79
CA ASP A 295 15.42 -13.06 -21.74
C ASP A 295 15.69 -11.63 -21.20
N ASP A 296 16.21 -11.50 -19.98
CA ASP A 296 16.51 -10.21 -19.37
C ASP A 296 17.92 -9.73 -19.75
N ASP A 297 18.06 -8.49 -20.23
CA ASP A 297 19.36 -7.86 -20.41
C ASP A 297 20.07 -7.66 -19.06
N ALA A 298 21.17 -8.39 -18.86
CA ALA A 298 22.02 -8.32 -17.68
C ALA A 298 22.62 -6.92 -17.44
N SER A 299 22.71 -6.07 -18.46
CA SER A 299 23.23 -4.69 -18.37
C SER A 299 22.26 -3.70 -17.70
N SER A 300 20.97 -4.06 -17.60
CA SER A 300 19.87 -3.16 -17.20
C SER A 300 19.90 -2.62 -15.75
N GLY A 301 20.94 -2.93 -14.95
CA GLY A 301 21.09 -2.46 -13.56
C GLY A 301 20.09 -3.03 -12.54
N LYS A 302 19.07 -3.77 -12.99
CA LYS A 302 18.01 -4.40 -12.17
C LYS A 302 18.49 -5.59 -11.34
N PHE A 303 19.65 -6.14 -11.70
CA PHE A 303 20.21 -7.34 -11.11
C PHE A 303 21.30 -6.97 -10.12
N CYS A 304 21.26 -7.63 -8.96
CA CYS A 304 22.23 -7.45 -7.93
C CYS A 304 22.36 -8.76 -7.15
N VAL A 305 23.60 -9.19 -7.03
CA VAL A 305 23.97 -10.48 -6.46
C VAL A 305 24.96 -10.21 -5.34
N SER A 306 24.49 -10.32 -4.11
CA SER A 306 25.33 -10.21 -2.93
C SER A 306 26.03 -11.54 -2.67
N ALA A 307 27.28 -11.68 -3.16
CA ALA A 307 28.06 -12.92 -3.11
C ALA A 307 28.23 -13.49 -1.69
N PHE A 308 28.19 -12.63 -0.66
CA PHE A 308 28.16 -13.01 0.75
C PHE A 308 27.02 -13.99 1.08
N PHE A 309 25.81 -13.76 0.56
CA PHE A 309 24.64 -14.63 0.81
C PHE A 309 24.61 -15.88 -0.08
N LEU A 310 25.69 -16.17 -0.83
CA LEU A 310 25.86 -17.34 -1.71
C LEU A 310 27.02 -18.25 -1.29
N VAL A 311 27.62 -17.98 -0.12
CA VAL A 311 28.63 -18.86 0.51
C VAL A 311 27.91 -19.99 1.22
N ASN A 312 28.20 -21.24 0.85
CA ASN A 312 27.47 -22.40 1.39
C ASN A 312 27.90 -22.73 2.82
N GLY A 313 26.95 -23.20 3.64
CA GLY A 313 27.22 -23.80 4.95
C GLY A 313 27.87 -25.18 4.83
N SER A 314 28.79 -25.49 5.76
CA SER A 314 29.38 -26.81 5.92
C SER A 314 29.56 -27.13 7.40
N GLU A 315 29.29 -28.38 7.80
CA GLU A 315 29.53 -28.90 9.16
C GLU A 315 30.90 -29.58 9.27
N GLU A 316 31.52 -29.94 8.13
CA GLU A 316 32.84 -30.57 8.06
C GLU A 316 33.95 -29.52 8.26
N PRO A 317 34.76 -29.58 9.34
CA PRO A 317 35.77 -28.55 9.62
C PRO A 317 36.80 -28.38 8.50
N ASP A 318 37.22 -29.48 7.88
CA ASP A 318 38.21 -29.49 6.78
C ASP A 318 37.68 -28.83 5.50
N CYS A 319 36.35 -28.69 5.36
CA CYS A 319 35.71 -27.99 4.25
C CYS A 319 35.47 -26.50 4.52
N ILE A 320 35.60 -26.02 5.77
CA ILE A 320 35.39 -24.62 6.13
C ILE A 320 36.63 -23.81 5.77
N ASN A 321 36.48 -22.91 4.80
CA ASN A 321 37.56 -22.05 4.31
C ASN A 321 37.23 -20.54 4.41
N MET A 322 36.07 -20.20 4.97
CA MET A 322 35.60 -18.84 5.27
C MET A 322 35.19 -18.71 6.74
N GLU A 323 35.52 -17.57 7.36
CA GLU A 323 35.08 -17.20 8.71
C GLU A 323 34.37 -15.83 8.70
N ILE A 324 33.45 -15.62 9.67
CA ILE A 324 32.81 -14.31 9.88
C ILE A 324 33.71 -13.45 10.77
N PHE A 325 33.97 -12.22 10.36
CA PHE A 325 34.59 -11.18 11.18
C PHE A 325 33.77 -9.90 11.12
N LEU A 326 33.75 -9.13 12.21
CA LEU A 326 33.02 -7.86 12.26
C LEU A 326 33.91 -6.70 11.78
N SER A 327 33.35 -5.80 10.98
CA SER A 327 34.02 -4.58 10.52
C SER A 327 34.32 -3.61 11.67
N GLY A 328 35.20 -2.64 11.39
CA GLY A 328 35.52 -1.54 12.30
C GLY A 328 36.28 -1.93 13.57
N SER A 329 36.55 -0.93 14.39
CA SER A 329 36.99 -1.12 15.78
C SER A 329 35.81 -1.55 16.65
N LYS A 330 36.09 -2.02 17.88
CA LYS A 330 35.04 -2.23 18.91
C LYS A 330 34.31 -0.94 19.34
N THR A 331 34.80 0.23 18.90
CA THR A 331 34.24 1.56 19.20
C THR A 331 33.48 2.17 18.02
N ALA A 332 33.39 1.48 16.87
CA ALA A 332 32.64 1.96 15.73
C ALA A 332 31.11 1.93 16.01
N LYS A 333 30.39 2.97 15.56
CA LYS A 333 28.93 3.10 15.74
C LYS A 333 28.16 1.96 15.08
N ILE A 334 28.71 1.41 13.99
CA ILE A 334 28.17 0.31 13.19
C ILE A 334 29.30 -0.67 12.94
N ARG A 335 29.04 -1.97 13.08
CA ARG A 335 29.96 -3.05 12.73
C ARG A 335 29.21 -4.10 11.93
N VAL A 336 29.60 -4.22 10.66
CA VAL A 336 28.99 -5.11 9.68
C VAL A 336 29.69 -6.47 9.73
N PRO A 337 28.97 -7.59 9.76
CA PRO A 337 29.56 -8.92 9.63
C PRO A 337 30.05 -9.14 8.19
N LEU A 338 31.32 -9.49 8.05
CA LEU A 338 32.02 -9.73 6.78
C LEU A 338 32.51 -11.17 6.74
N LEU A 339 32.53 -11.80 5.56
CA LEU A 339 33.12 -13.13 5.39
C LEU A 339 34.52 -13.00 4.81
N ARG A 340 35.54 -13.56 5.46
CA ARG A 340 36.91 -13.64 4.90
C ARG A 340 37.38 -15.07 4.78
N ASN A 341 38.24 -15.37 3.81
CA ASN A 341 38.87 -16.68 3.74
C ASN A 341 39.91 -16.87 4.85
N THR A 342 39.94 -18.08 5.44
CA THR A 342 40.95 -18.49 6.43
C THR A 342 42.20 -19.05 5.76
N VAL A 343 42.04 -19.66 4.58
CA VAL A 343 43.10 -20.32 3.78
C VAL A 343 43.05 -19.79 2.34
N PRO A 344 44.19 -19.60 1.65
CA PRO A 344 44.21 -19.24 0.23
C PRO A 344 43.35 -20.18 -0.63
N LEU A 345 42.43 -19.61 -1.40
CA LEU A 345 41.49 -20.36 -2.22
C LEU A 345 42.09 -20.66 -3.59
N ALA A 346 42.07 -21.93 -4.01
CA ALA A 346 42.50 -22.34 -5.33
C ALA A 346 41.41 -22.11 -6.39
N LYS A 347 41.79 -22.12 -7.67
CA LYS A 347 40.84 -22.11 -8.79
C LYS A 347 39.95 -23.36 -8.70
N GLY A 348 38.63 -23.17 -8.83
CA GLY A 348 37.61 -24.21 -8.69
C GLY A 348 37.17 -24.49 -7.25
N THR A 349 37.82 -23.90 -6.23
CA THR A 349 37.40 -24.08 -4.83
C THR A 349 36.06 -23.37 -4.58
N LEU A 350 35.20 -23.99 -3.77
CA LEU A 350 33.96 -23.42 -3.27
C LEU A 350 34.23 -22.70 -1.93
N PRO A 351 33.91 -21.40 -1.80
CA PRO A 351 33.86 -20.75 -0.49
C PRO A 351 32.78 -21.38 0.39
N ARG A 352 33.15 -21.79 1.61
CA ARG A 352 32.27 -22.43 2.59
C ARG A 352 32.57 -21.89 3.99
N ALA A 353 31.52 -21.52 4.72
CA ALA A 353 31.63 -21.14 6.14
C ALA A 353 30.90 -22.16 7.03
N GLU A 354 31.09 -22.05 8.34
CA GLU A 354 30.46 -22.93 9.32
C GLU A 354 28.93 -22.89 9.22
N ALA A 355 28.30 -24.07 9.17
CA ALA A 355 26.84 -24.18 9.03
C ALA A 355 26.07 -23.58 10.23
N SER A 356 26.65 -23.55 11.43
CA SER A 356 26.07 -22.91 12.61
C SER A 356 25.90 -21.39 12.39
N LEU A 357 26.96 -20.74 11.89
CA LEU A 357 27.00 -19.31 11.55
C LEU A 357 26.07 -18.98 10.37
N LEU A 358 25.97 -19.90 9.41
CA LEU A 358 25.11 -19.75 8.22
C LEU A 358 23.69 -20.34 8.38
N SER A 359 23.32 -20.85 9.56
CA SER A 359 21.98 -21.38 9.84
C SER A 359 20.92 -20.27 9.74
N ASN A 360 21.27 -19.07 10.19
CA ASN A 360 20.53 -17.84 9.97
C ASN A 360 20.60 -17.31 8.53
N MET A 361 21.36 -17.92 7.60
CA MET A 361 21.49 -17.48 6.21
C MET A 361 20.90 -18.44 5.15
N HIS A 362 20.75 -19.73 5.46
CA HIS A 362 20.33 -20.74 4.48
C HIS A 362 19.04 -21.46 4.86
N CYS A 363 17.96 -21.17 4.14
CA CYS A 363 16.66 -21.84 4.32
C CYS A 363 16.00 -22.36 3.02
N GLN A 364 16.70 -22.34 1.88
CA GLN A 364 16.16 -22.87 0.61
C GLN A 364 16.49 -24.34 0.32
N ALA A 365 17.60 -24.89 0.86
CA ALA A 365 18.06 -26.23 0.50
C ALA A 365 17.18 -27.38 1.01
N ALA A 366 16.63 -27.26 2.23
CA ALA A 366 15.86 -28.32 2.87
C ALA A 366 14.56 -28.72 2.12
N ILE A 367 13.98 -27.80 1.34
CA ILE A 367 12.70 -28.02 0.64
C ILE A 367 12.86 -28.96 -0.56
N PHE A 368 14.02 -28.99 -1.22
CA PHE A 368 14.25 -29.86 -2.38
C PHE A 368 14.74 -31.27 -2.04
N ALA A 369 15.35 -31.47 -0.87
CA ALA A 369 15.83 -32.78 -0.44
C ALA A 369 14.66 -33.70 0.04
N GLY A 370 13.66 -33.13 0.71
CA GLY A 370 12.55 -33.89 1.30
C GLY A 370 11.58 -34.54 0.31
N CYS A 371 11.49 -34.05 -0.93
CA CYS A 371 10.49 -34.50 -1.91
C CYS A 371 11.00 -35.52 -2.94
N ARG A 372 12.18 -36.13 -2.74
CA ARG A 372 12.84 -36.98 -3.76
C ARG A 372 12.94 -38.48 -3.42
N LEU A 373 12.03 -38.98 -2.59
CA LEU A 373 11.88 -40.40 -2.25
C LEU A 373 10.45 -40.92 -2.49
N GLN A 374 10.04 -40.97 -3.76
CA GLN A 374 9.27 -42.07 -4.34
C GLN A 374 9.32 -41.96 -5.88
N GLY A 375 9.26 -43.10 -6.56
CA GLY A 375 9.83 -43.22 -7.91
C GLY A 375 8.89 -42.89 -9.06
N PHE A 376 9.50 -42.63 -10.22
CA PHE A 376 9.08 -43.24 -11.48
C PHE A 376 10.29 -43.31 -12.44
N GLN A 377 10.63 -44.52 -12.89
CA GLN A 377 11.45 -44.72 -14.08
C GLN A 377 10.50 -44.93 -15.26
N LEU A 378 10.74 -44.27 -16.39
CA LEU A 378 10.53 -44.80 -17.74
C LEU A 378 11.29 -43.94 -18.75
N ALA A 379 11.57 -44.50 -19.93
CA ALA A 379 12.66 -44.07 -20.80
C ALA A 379 12.20 -43.24 -22.02
N GLY A 380 13.14 -42.49 -22.62
CA GLY A 380 12.93 -41.76 -23.87
C GLY A 380 14.01 -40.70 -24.15
N SER A 381 14.97 -41.08 -25.00
CA SER A 381 15.63 -40.27 -26.06
C SER A 381 14.90 -38.97 -26.47
N SER A 382 15.52 -37.85 -26.91
CA SER A 382 16.88 -37.49 -27.41
C SER A 382 16.87 -35.95 -27.70
N SER A 383 17.92 -35.17 -28.02
CA SER A 383 19.41 -35.26 -28.17
C SER A 383 19.97 -33.82 -28.36
N LEU A 384 21.30 -33.64 -28.50
CA LEU A 384 22.02 -32.39 -28.94
C LEU A 384 21.97 -31.21 -27.92
N GLN A 385 23.04 -30.56 -27.39
CA GLN A 385 24.42 -30.22 -27.84
C GLN A 385 24.45 -29.35 -29.12
N GLU A 386 25.22 -28.24 -29.27
CA GLU A 386 26.32 -27.65 -28.47
C GLU A 386 26.70 -26.22 -28.96
N MET A 387 27.55 -25.48 -28.21
CA MET A 387 28.50 -24.41 -28.67
C MET A 387 27.95 -23.17 -29.42
N CYS A 388 28.62 -22.01 -29.64
CA CYS A 388 29.73 -21.23 -29.03
C CYS A 388 29.47 -19.73 -29.37
N MET A 389 30.02 -18.64 -28.79
CA MET A 389 31.24 -18.27 -28.05
C MET A 389 32.50 -17.85 -28.86
N LEU A 390 32.78 -16.53 -28.84
CA LEU A 390 33.99 -15.79 -29.29
C LEU A 390 34.18 -15.68 -30.84
N LEU A 391 34.71 -14.60 -31.44
CA LEU A 391 35.82 -13.69 -31.07
C LEU A 391 35.68 -12.21 -31.57
N PHE A 392 36.16 -11.25 -30.74
CA PHE A 392 36.96 -10.00 -30.95
C PHE A 392 37.23 -9.39 -32.37
N PRO A 393 37.51 -8.05 -32.53
CA PRO A 393 38.52 -7.28 -31.77
C PRO A 393 38.25 -5.77 -31.46
N SER A 394 39.32 -5.05 -31.07
CA SER A 394 39.37 -3.85 -30.22
C SER A 394 40.10 -2.63 -30.82
N SER A 395 39.79 -1.39 -30.38
CA SER A 395 40.76 -0.27 -30.31
C SER A 395 40.32 0.93 -29.44
N LEU A 396 41.24 1.39 -28.55
CA LEU A 396 41.71 2.78 -28.25
C LEU A 396 40.69 3.97 -28.28
N SER A 397 40.66 4.95 -27.36
CA SER A 397 41.69 5.46 -26.41
C SER A 397 41.18 6.51 -25.37
N SER A 398 41.78 6.48 -24.16
CA SER A 398 42.17 7.61 -23.25
C SER A 398 41.21 8.76 -22.82
N PRO A 399 41.51 9.50 -21.71
CA PRO A 399 40.48 9.87 -20.74
C PRO A 399 40.33 11.38 -20.46
N PHE A 400 39.16 11.79 -19.96
CA PHE A 400 39.02 13.00 -19.14
C PHE A 400 38.01 12.81 -18.01
N SER A 401 38.41 13.17 -16.78
CA SER A 401 37.55 13.20 -15.61
C SER A 401 37.28 14.65 -15.22
N ILE A 402 36.02 15.10 -15.28
CA ILE A 402 35.58 16.34 -14.63
C ILE A 402 34.27 16.08 -13.88
N LEU A 403 34.35 16.26 -12.57
CA LEU A 403 33.30 16.56 -11.58
C LEU A 403 31.83 16.54 -12.07
N SER A 404 31.06 15.54 -11.61
CA SER A 404 29.60 15.59 -11.62
C SER A 404 29.07 15.81 -10.20
N PRO A 405 28.24 16.84 -9.95
CA PRO A 405 27.59 17.03 -8.67
C PRO A 405 26.44 16.03 -8.50
N SER A 406 26.40 15.37 -7.35
CA SER A 406 25.39 14.36 -7.01
C SER A 406 23.98 14.96 -6.90
N ILE A 407 23.21 14.87 -7.98
CA ILE A 407 21.74 14.96 -7.94
C ILE A 407 21.21 13.53 -7.79
N PHE A 408 20.34 13.32 -6.81
CA PHE A 408 19.69 12.03 -6.57
C PHE A 408 19.01 11.51 -7.85
N PRO A 409 19.26 10.26 -8.28
CA PRO A 409 18.35 9.61 -9.19
C PRO A 409 17.06 9.34 -8.42
N LEU A 410 16.07 10.21 -8.59
CA LEU A 410 14.67 9.79 -8.50
C LEU A 410 14.54 8.59 -9.43
N THR A 411 14.29 7.40 -8.86
CA THR A 411 14.04 6.21 -9.65
C THR A 411 12.82 6.49 -10.52
N MET A 412 13.04 6.75 -11.82
CA MET A 412 11.97 6.72 -12.80
C MET A 412 11.34 5.34 -12.70
N GLU A 413 10.10 5.27 -12.23
CA GLU A 413 9.24 4.12 -12.51
C GLU A 413 9.22 3.97 -14.04
N GLU A 414 9.49 2.75 -14.52
CA GLU A 414 9.67 2.50 -15.95
C GLU A 414 8.45 3.02 -16.73
N LEU A 415 8.67 3.98 -17.63
CA LEU A 415 7.67 4.40 -18.62
C LEU A 415 7.45 3.26 -19.62
N LYS A 416 6.68 2.25 -19.21
CA LYS A 416 6.20 1.19 -20.09
C LYS A 416 5.13 1.75 -21.00
N VAL A 417 5.42 1.76 -22.29
CA VAL A 417 4.45 2.07 -23.34
C VAL A 417 3.45 0.91 -23.42
N GLU A 418 2.37 0.99 -22.63
CA GLU A 418 1.26 0.05 -22.69
C GLU A 418 0.35 0.39 -23.88
N GLN A 419 0.31 -0.47 -24.90
CA GLN A 419 -0.69 -0.38 -25.96
C GLN A 419 -2.10 -0.60 -25.38
N LYS A 420 -2.93 0.45 -25.39
CA LYS A 420 -4.31 0.43 -24.90
C LYS A 420 -5.29 0.61 -26.04
N PHE A 421 -6.23 -0.33 -26.17
CA PHE A 421 -7.30 -0.26 -27.13
C PHE A 421 -8.31 0.80 -26.68
N VAL A 422 -8.52 1.80 -27.52
CA VAL A 422 -9.52 2.85 -27.30
C VAL A 422 -10.82 2.39 -27.94
N VAL A 423 -11.89 2.29 -27.15
CA VAL A 423 -13.23 1.99 -27.66
C VAL A 423 -13.93 3.31 -27.95
N SER A 424 -14.12 3.64 -29.22
CA SER A 424 -14.86 4.83 -29.66
C SER A 424 -16.30 4.47 -30.04
N TRP A 425 -17.26 5.24 -29.52
CA TRP A 425 -18.68 5.13 -29.87
C TRP A 425 -19.25 6.52 -30.16
N GLY A 426 -19.31 6.88 -31.45
CA GLY A 426 -19.63 8.24 -31.88
C GLY A 426 -18.65 9.26 -31.28
N LYS A 427 -19.15 10.28 -30.57
CA LYS A 427 -18.34 11.29 -29.88
C LYS A 427 -17.77 10.84 -28.52
N VAL A 428 -17.97 9.60 -28.10
CA VAL A 428 -17.49 9.08 -26.81
C VAL A 428 -16.28 8.19 -27.06
N GLN A 429 -15.10 8.62 -26.63
CA GLN A 429 -13.92 7.76 -26.52
C GLN A 429 -13.82 7.18 -25.11
N LEU A 430 -13.40 5.93 -25.02
CA LEU A 430 -13.24 5.20 -23.77
C LEU A 430 -11.89 4.47 -23.75
N VAL A 431 -11.17 4.57 -22.63
CA VAL A 431 -10.03 3.70 -22.33
C VAL A 431 -10.42 2.80 -21.15
N PRO A 432 -11.23 1.76 -21.38
CA PRO A 432 -11.63 0.82 -20.33
C PRO A 432 -10.43 0.02 -19.81
N THR A 433 -10.53 -0.49 -18.59
CA THR A 433 -9.52 -1.39 -18.04
C THR A 433 -9.47 -2.68 -18.87
N GLN A 434 -8.30 -3.02 -19.36
CA GLN A 434 -8.07 -4.15 -20.26
C GLN A 434 -6.90 -5.01 -19.78
N LYS A 435 -6.84 -6.26 -20.23
CA LYS A 435 -5.66 -7.14 -20.08
C LYS A 435 -5.62 -8.17 -21.19
N LEU A 436 -4.42 -8.67 -21.48
CA LEU A 436 -4.22 -9.82 -22.38
C LEU A 436 -4.23 -11.10 -21.55
N VAL A 437 -5.00 -12.10 -22.00
CA VAL A 437 -4.97 -13.47 -21.48
C VAL A 437 -4.84 -14.39 -22.68
N ASP A 438 -3.79 -15.20 -22.73
CA ASP A 438 -3.46 -16.09 -23.85
C ASP A 438 -3.42 -15.36 -25.22
N GLY A 439 -2.88 -14.14 -25.22
CA GLY A 439 -2.81 -13.26 -26.40
C GLY A 439 -4.12 -12.55 -26.76
N ILE A 440 -5.24 -12.92 -26.15
CA ILE A 440 -6.57 -12.37 -26.43
C ILE A 440 -6.83 -11.16 -25.51
N PRO A 441 -7.26 -9.99 -26.03
CA PRO A 441 -7.61 -8.83 -25.23
C PRO A 441 -8.99 -9.00 -24.55
N TYR A 442 -9.06 -8.78 -23.24
CA TYR A 442 -10.29 -8.80 -22.45
C TYR A 442 -10.58 -7.44 -21.83
N LEU A 443 -11.86 -7.07 -21.85
CA LEU A 443 -12.41 -5.81 -21.34
C LEU A 443 -13.08 -6.00 -19.99
N CYS A 444 -12.65 -5.25 -18.97
CA CYS A 444 -13.32 -5.20 -17.67
C CYS A 444 -14.53 -4.26 -17.74
N LEU A 445 -15.72 -4.83 -17.67
CA LEU A 445 -17.00 -4.11 -17.64
C LEU A 445 -17.60 -4.20 -16.24
N SER A 446 -17.83 -3.04 -15.60
CA SER A 446 -18.37 -2.97 -14.23
C SER A 446 -19.59 -2.06 -14.14
N LYS A 447 -20.62 -2.47 -13.39
CA LYS A 447 -21.82 -1.64 -13.16
C LYS A 447 -21.57 -0.37 -12.35
N TRP A 448 -20.41 -0.26 -11.71
CA TRP A 448 -20.00 0.90 -10.91
C TRP A 448 -19.05 1.84 -11.65
N ASP A 449 -18.48 1.39 -12.76
CA ASP A 449 -17.64 2.22 -13.61
C ASP A 449 -18.51 3.13 -14.49
N ARG A 450 -18.27 4.44 -14.41
CA ARG A 450 -19.00 5.44 -15.21
C ARG A 450 -18.79 5.23 -16.71
N SER A 451 -17.60 4.77 -17.08
CA SER A 451 -17.18 4.53 -18.46
C SER A 451 -17.94 3.34 -19.05
N SER A 452 -17.87 2.16 -18.41
CA SER A 452 -18.64 0.96 -18.74
C SER A 452 -20.15 1.21 -18.82
N VAL A 453 -20.72 1.91 -17.84
CA VAL A 453 -22.17 2.22 -17.82
C VAL A 453 -22.56 3.14 -18.97
N ARG A 454 -21.73 4.15 -19.30
CA ARG A 454 -21.99 5.05 -20.43
C ARG A 454 -21.89 4.31 -21.77
N LEU A 455 -20.89 3.46 -21.94
CA LEU A 455 -20.70 2.65 -23.15
C LEU A 455 -21.89 1.71 -23.39
N LEU A 456 -22.38 1.03 -22.36
CA LEU A 456 -23.37 -0.03 -22.50
C LEU A 456 -24.83 0.44 -22.36
N SER A 457 -25.10 1.57 -21.71
CA SER A 457 -26.47 2.11 -21.55
C SER A 457 -26.72 3.44 -22.27
N GLY A 458 -25.73 3.98 -22.97
CA GLY A 458 -25.76 5.30 -23.62
C GLY A 458 -25.82 6.51 -22.66
N LYS A 459 -26.07 6.28 -21.36
CA LYS A 459 -26.27 7.32 -20.34
C LYS A 459 -25.17 7.27 -19.27
N ALA A 460 -24.72 8.44 -18.81
CA ALA A 460 -23.69 8.52 -17.77
C ALA A 460 -24.21 8.03 -16.41
N LEU A 461 -23.40 7.29 -15.66
CA LEU A 461 -23.71 6.89 -14.28
C LEU A 461 -23.66 8.10 -13.34
N ASP A 462 -24.83 8.53 -12.84
CA ASP A 462 -24.95 9.48 -11.74
C ASP A 462 -25.54 8.78 -10.50
N LEU A 463 -24.92 9.02 -9.33
CA LEU A 463 -25.32 8.45 -8.04
C LEU A 463 -26.13 9.45 -7.19
N ARG A 464 -26.25 10.71 -7.62
CA ARG A 464 -27.02 11.75 -6.92
C ARG A 464 -28.51 11.44 -6.98
N LYS A 465 -29.19 11.55 -5.83
CA LYS A 465 -30.63 11.24 -5.67
C LYS A 465 -31.52 12.01 -6.66
N GLN A 466 -31.21 13.29 -6.93
CA GLN A 466 -31.99 14.18 -7.79
C GLN A 466 -31.91 13.85 -9.28
N LYS A 467 -30.87 13.15 -9.75
CA LYS A 467 -30.66 12.83 -11.19
C LYS A 467 -30.88 11.35 -11.51
N ARG A 468 -31.53 10.62 -10.61
CA ARG A 468 -31.62 9.15 -10.63
C ARG A 468 -32.30 8.59 -11.88
N ASP A 469 -33.27 9.30 -12.41
CA ASP A 469 -34.09 8.85 -13.56
C ASP A 469 -33.44 9.22 -14.90
N GLN A 470 -32.47 10.14 -14.89
CA GLN A 470 -31.63 10.51 -16.03
C GLN A 470 -30.30 9.71 -16.07
N ALA A 471 -29.92 9.10 -14.95
CA ALA A 471 -28.68 8.35 -14.80
C ALA A 471 -28.71 7.00 -15.54
N GLY A 472 -27.61 6.68 -16.23
CA GLY A 472 -27.34 5.32 -16.72
C GLY A 472 -27.17 4.33 -15.57
N SER A 473 -27.50 3.06 -15.83
CA SER A 473 -27.41 2.00 -14.83
C SER A 473 -27.42 0.62 -15.47
N LEU A 474 -26.35 -0.17 -15.29
CA LEU A 474 -26.33 -1.61 -15.62
C LEU A 474 -27.03 -2.44 -14.54
N HIS A 475 -28.23 -2.01 -14.17
CA HIS A 475 -29.13 -2.74 -13.26
C HIS A 475 -30.39 -3.17 -14.05
N CYS A 476 -30.16 -3.70 -15.25
CA CYS A 476 -31.18 -4.13 -16.21
C CYS A 476 -31.21 -5.66 -16.31
N SER A 477 -32.27 -6.21 -16.92
CA SER A 477 -32.46 -7.65 -17.09
C SER A 477 -31.35 -8.31 -17.90
N ALA A 478 -30.90 -7.69 -19.00
CA ALA A 478 -29.79 -8.19 -19.83
C ALA A 478 -28.50 -8.40 -19.02
N TRP A 479 -28.11 -7.43 -18.19
CA TRP A 479 -26.90 -7.51 -17.37
C TRP A 479 -27.00 -8.61 -16.30
N ASP A 480 -28.13 -8.70 -15.60
CA ASP A 480 -28.34 -9.75 -14.60
C ASP A 480 -28.34 -11.16 -15.25
N SER A 481 -28.93 -11.30 -16.44
CA SER A 481 -28.92 -12.53 -17.25
C SER A 481 -27.50 -12.96 -17.63
N LEU A 482 -26.67 -12.02 -18.10
CA LEU A 482 -25.26 -12.29 -18.44
C LEU A 482 -24.46 -12.76 -17.21
N LEU A 483 -24.64 -12.11 -16.06
CA LEU A 483 -24.00 -12.51 -14.80
C LEU A 483 -24.45 -13.90 -14.33
N GLU A 484 -25.72 -14.25 -14.57
CA GLU A 484 -26.28 -15.56 -14.25
C GLU A 484 -25.74 -16.65 -15.18
N LEU A 485 -25.74 -16.44 -16.51
CA LEU A 485 -25.17 -17.38 -17.49
C LEU A 485 -23.69 -17.66 -17.20
N ARG A 486 -22.90 -16.62 -16.88
CA ARG A 486 -21.52 -16.79 -16.42
C ARG A 486 -21.42 -17.66 -15.16
N GLN A 487 -22.31 -17.46 -14.19
CA GLN A 487 -22.33 -18.28 -12.97
C GLN A 487 -22.74 -19.74 -13.27
N GLN A 488 -23.69 -19.95 -14.19
CA GLN A 488 -24.16 -21.27 -14.58
C GLN A 488 -23.05 -22.07 -15.27
N GLU A 489 -22.35 -21.50 -16.26
CA GLU A 489 -21.27 -22.22 -16.96
C GLU A 489 -20.07 -22.48 -16.04
N ALA A 490 -19.70 -21.54 -15.16
CA ALA A 490 -18.67 -21.79 -14.15
C ALA A 490 -19.07 -22.87 -13.13
N ASN A 491 -20.36 -22.98 -12.76
CA ASN A 491 -20.83 -24.07 -11.90
C ASN A 491 -20.74 -25.42 -12.63
N LYS A 492 -21.04 -25.45 -13.93
CA LYS A 492 -20.96 -26.65 -14.76
C LYS A 492 -19.51 -27.12 -14.91
N LEU A 493 -18.60 -26.25 -15.32
CA LEU A 493 -17.16 -26.55 -15.40
C LEU A 493 -16.59 -27.06 -14.06
N LEU A 494 -17.04 -26.50 -12.93
CA LEU A 494 -16.65 -26.99 -11.61
C LEU A 494 -17.25 -28.36 -11.26
N GLN A 495 -18.49 -28.63 -11.67
CA GLN A 495 -19.08 -29.96 -11.49
C GLN A 495 -18.41 -31.00 -12.38
N ASP A 496 -17.95 -30.63 -13.58
CA ASP A 496 -17.27 -31.54 -14.49
C ASP A 496 -15.83 -31.82 -14.02
N ALA A 497 -15.06 -30.80 -13.62
CA ALA A 497 -13.75 -30.98 -13.00
C ALA A 497 -13.78 -31.85 -11.73
N LEU A 498 -14.83 -31.69 -10.89
CA LEU A 498 -14.98 -32.52 -9.68
C LEU A 498 -15.47 -33.95 -9.97
N LYS A 499 -16.04 -34.24 -11.15
CA LYS A 499 -16.37 -35.62 -11.55
C LYS A 499 -15.13 -36.41 -11.96
N GLU A 500 -14.17 -35.77 -12.63
CA GLU A 500 -12.89 -36.41 -13.00
C GLU A 500 -12.11 -36.86 -11.76
N ASP A 501 -12.15 -36.09 -10.68
CA ASP A 501 -11.63 -36.49 -9.36
C ASP A 501 -12.45 -37.63 -8.71
N GLU A 502 -13.78 -37.63 -8.88
CA GLU A 502 -14.68 -38.63 -8.28
C GLU A 502 -14.71 -39.98 -9.00
N GLU A 503 -14.46 -40.06 -10.32
CA GLU A 503 -14.33 -41.35 -11.02
C GLU A 503 -13.11 -42.17 -10.52
N ASN A 504 -12.11 -41.50 -9.94
CA ASN A 504 -10.98 -42.13 -9.25
C ASN A 504 -11.30 -42.55 -7.80
N ALA A 505 -12.39 -42.05 -7.20
CA ALA A 505 -12.77 -42.27 -5.81
C ALA A 505 -14.09 -43.06 -5.69
N ARG A 506 -13.97 -44.38 -5.54
CA ARG A 506 -15.12 -45.28 -5.28
C ARG A 506 -15.77 -44.98 -3.92
N ASP A 507 -16.79 -44.11 -3.91
CA ASP A 507 -18.02 -44.19 -3.09
C ASP A 507 -18.91 -42.94 -3.28
N SER A 508 -20.09 -43.10 -3.91
CA SER A 508 -20.92 -41.98 -4.37
C SER A 508 -22.20 -41.74 -3.55
N ALA A 509 -22.09 -40.92 -2.50
CA ALA A 509 -23.24 -40.28 -1.87
C ALA A 509 -23.66 -39.02 -2.65
N LYS A 510 -24.97 -38.78 -2.80
CA LYS A 510 -25.53 -37.63 -3.57
C LYS A 510 -25.09 -36.27 -2.99
N LYS A 511 -24.04 -35.66 -3.54
CA LYS A 511 -23.56 -34.33 -3.16
C LYS A 511 -24.50 -33.23 -3.69
N LYS A 512 -24.64 -32.14 -2.91
CA LYS A 512 -25.43 -30.96 -3.29
C LYS A 512 -24.71 -30.19 -4.41
N PRO A 513 -25.43 -29.50 -5.33
CA PRO A 513 -24.81 -28.73 -6.40
C PRO A 513 -23.88 -27.65 -5.84
N ILE A 514 -22.59 -27.74 -6.14
CA ILE A 514 -21.57 -26.79 -5.69
C ILE A 514 -21.63 -25.56 -6.59
N ARG A 515 -21.61 -24.37 -5.97
CA ARG A 515 -21.55 -23.08 -6.68
C ARG A 515 -20.10 -22.63 -6.82
N ALA A 516 -19.69 -22.25 -8.03
CA ALA A 516 -18.40 -21.69 -8.32
C ALA A 516 -18.19 -20.33 -7.63
N GLN A 517 -17.01 -20.14 -7.06
CA GLN A 517 -16.56 -18.96 -6.32
C GLN A 517 -15.15 -18.58 -6.79
N SER A 518 -14.69 -17.37 -6.46
CA SER A 518 -13.35 -16.88 -6.82
C SER A 518 -12.20 -17.80 -6.39
N LYS A 519 -12.34 -18.57 -5.30
CA LYS A 519 -11.33 -19.54 -4.85
C LYS A 519 -11.18 -20.77 -5.76
N HIS A 520 -12.14 -21.03 -6.66
CA HIS A 520 -12.11 -22.18 -7.57
C HIS A 520 -11.46 -21.85 -8.92
N THR A 521 -11.03 -20.62 -9.17
CA THR A 521 -10.37 -20.22 -10.44
C THR A 521 -9.06 -20.96 -10.71
N VAL A 522 -8.45 -21.58 -9.71
CA VAL A 522 -7.24 -22.42 -9.85
C VAL A 522 -7.55 -23.78 -10.47
N MET A 523 -8.80 -24.26 -10.35
CA MET A 523 -9.25 -25.58 -10.85
C MET A 523 -10.04 -25.50 -12.16
N LEU A 524 -10.10 -24.33 -12.78
CA LEU A 524 -11.00 -24.03 -13.90
C LEU A 524 -10.25 -23.23 -14.98
N PRO A 525 -10.64 -23.33 -16.27
CA PRO A 525 -9.95 -22.60 -17.34
C PRO A 525 -10.10 -21.08 -17.16
N LEU A 526 -9.05 -20.31 -17.47
CA LEU A 526 -9.02 -18.85 -17.25
C LEU A 526 -10.17 -18.12 -17.94
N SER A 527 -10.52 -18.57 -19.14
CA SER A 527 -11.66 -18.13 -19.95
C SER A 527 -12.67 -19.26 -20.15
N MET A 528 -13.94 -18.90 -20.36
CA MET A 528 -14.99 -19.84 -20.74
C MET A 528 -15.96 -19.20 -21.75
N PRO A 529 -16.51 -19.98 -22.70
CA PRO A 529 -17.51 -19.49 -23.63
C PRO A 529 -18.90 -19.42 -22.97
N VAL A 530 -19.60 -18.30 -23.15
CA VAL A 530 -20.98 -18.09 -22.69
C VAL A 530 -21.85 -17.72 -23.89
N VAL A 531 -23.03 -18.34 -24.00
CA VAL A 531 -24.01 -18.03 -25.06
C VAL A 531 -25.01 -17.01 -24.54
N PHE A 532 -24.88 -15.76 -24.98
CA PHE A 532 -25.73 -14.64 -24.58
C PHE A 532 -26.59 -14.19 -25.76
N HIS A 533 -27.92 -14.30 -25.64
CA HIS A 533 -28.87 -14.01 -26.73
C HIS A 533 -28.54 -14.70 -28.08
N GLY A 534 -28.01 -15.93 -28.03
CA GLY A 534 -27.63 -16.72 -29.21
C GLY A 534 -26.22 -16.45 -29.75
N HIS A 535 -25.53 -15.41 -29.26
CA HIS A 535 -24.15 -15.12 -29.61
C HIS A 535 -23.18 -15.75 -28.61
N LYS A 536 -22.07 -16.33 -29.09
CA LYS A 536 -21.04 -16.94 -28.25
C LYS A 536 -19.95 -15.91 -27.95
N MET A 537 -19.73 -15.61 -26.67
CA MET A 537 -18.70 -14.68 -26.19
C MET A 537 -17.80 -15.36 -25.16
N ASN A 538 -16.48 -15.15 -25.23
CA ASN A 538 -15.58 -15.66 -24.20
C ASN A 538 -15.50 -14.67 -23.02
N ILE A 539 -15.56 -15.23 -21.81
CA ILE A 539 -15.64 -14.48 -20.55
C ILE A 539 -14.66 -15.08 -19.56
N LEU A 540 -13.88 -14.26 -18.83
CA LEU A 540 -12.98 -14.77 -17.81
C LEU A 540 -13.72 -15.15 -16.53
N LEU A 541 -13.19 -16.14 -15.80
CA LEU A 541 -13.68 -16.51 -14.47
C LEU A 541 -13.35 -15.47 -13.38
N GLU A 542 -12.42 -14.56 -13.67
CA GLU A 542 -12.13 -13.46 -12.76
C GLU A 542 -13.38 -12.58 -12.56
N GLY A 543 -13.65 -12.23 -11.31
CA GLY A 543 -14.88 -11.52 -10.95
C GLY A 543 -16.11 -12.43 -10.77
N LEU A 544 -15.96 -13.76 -10.73
CA LEU A 544 -17.02 -14.67 -10.26
C LEU A 544 -17.60 -14.22 -8.91
N GLY A 545 -18.93 -14.27 -8.79
CA GLY A 545 -19.67 -13.74 -7.62
C GLY A 545 -19.72 -12.21 -7.52
N SER A 546 -18.90 -11.47 -8.28
CA SER A 546 -18.90 -10.02 -8.35
C SER A 546 -19.86 -9.49 -9.44
N GLN A 547 -20.01 -8.17 -9.46
CA GLN A 547 -20.82 -7.42 -10.44
C GLN A 547 -19.95 -6.79 -11.56
N THR A 548 -18.70 -7.26 -11.67
CA THR A 548 -17.76 -6.97 -12.74
C THR A 548 -17.60 -8.23 -13.59
N ILE A 549 -17.45 -8.05 -14.90
CA ILE A 549 -17.27 -9.14 -15.86
C ILE A 549 -16.14 -8.77 -16.83
N TRP A 550 -15.34 -9.76 -17.22
CA TRP A 550 -14.28 -9.59 -18.22
C TRP A 550 -14.72 -10.29 -19.50
N VAL A 551 -15.01 -9.52 -20.55
CA VAL A 551 -15.49 -10.05 -21.84
C VAL A 551 -14.41 -9.84 -22.89
N GLU A 552 -14.23 -10.81 -23.77
CA GLU A 552 -13.34 -10.72 -24.93
C GLU A 552 -13.66 -9.46 -25.77
N LEU A 553 -12.63 -8.68 -26.09
CA LEU A 553 -12.74 -7.42 -26.82
C LEU A 553 -12.93 -7.69 -28.33
N THR A 554 -14.16 -7.99 -28.72
CA THR A 554 -14.58 -8.01 -30.12
C THR A 554 -15.69 -6.99 -30.34
N GLU A 555 -15.76 -6.40 -31.53
CA GLU A 555 -16.78 -5.41 -31.90
C GLU A 555 -18.20 -5.98 -31.70
N GLN A 556 -18.42 -7.23 -32.12
CA GLN A 556 -19.69 -7.95 -31.97
C GLN A 556 -20.13 -8.09 -30.50
N ASN A 557 -19.19 -8.41 -29.60
CA ASN A 557 -19.48 -8.51 -28.17
C ASN A 557 -19.93 -7.15 -27.61
N ILE A 558 -19.22 -6.06 -27.95
CA ILE A 558 -19.54 -4.71 -27.46
C ILE A 558 -20.87 -4.21 -28.05
N LEU A 559 -21.10 -4.40 -29.35
CA LEU A 559 -22.34 -4.06 -30.04
C LEU A 559 -23.55 -4.73 -29.38
N LEU A 560 -23.48 -6.05 -29.20
CA LEU A 560 -24.56 -6.83 -28.59
C LEU A 560 -24.82 -6.41 -27.14
N LEU A 561 -23.76 -6.22 -26.35
CA LEU A 561 -23.89 -5.79 -24.96
C LEU A 561 -24.53 -4.40 -24.86
N HIS A 562 -24.14 -3.45 -25.73
CA HIS A 562 -24.77 -2.13 -25.81
C HIS A 562 -26.24 -2.23 -26.23
N GLU A 563 -26.54 -2.97 -27.30
CA GLU A 563 -27.91 -3.15 -27.80
C GLU A 563 -28.84 -3.74 -26.73
N LYS A 564 -28.44 -4.82 -26.06
CA LYS A 564 -29.26 -5.48 -25.02
C LYS A 564 -29.30 -4.69 -23.71
N CYS A 565 -28.24 -4.00 -23.31
CA CYS A 565 -28.24 -3.21 -22.07
C CYS A 565 -28.97 -1.86 -22.20
N SER A 566 -28.97 -1.24 -23.38
CA SER A 566 -29.69 0.01 -23.65
C SER A 566 -31.18 -0.18 -23.91
N SER A 567 -31.58 -1.31 -24.54
CA SER A 567 -32.99 -1.67 -24.75
C SER A 567 -33.68 -2.25 -23.51
N SER A 568 -32.92 -2.82 -22.57
CA SER A 568 -33.50 -3.37 -21.33
C SER A 568 -33.88 -2.28 -20.33
N GLU A 569 -35.13 -2.31 -19.85
CA GLU A 569 -35.57 -1.42 -18.78
C GLU A 569 -34.68 -1.54 -17.53
N ALA A 570 -34.26 -0.38 -17.00
CA ALA A 570 -33.53 -0.32 -15.75
C ALA A 570 -34.45 -0.72 -14.59
N LYS A 571 -34.13 -1.79 -13.87
CA LYS A 571 -34.94 -2.25 -12.73
C LYS A 571 -35.04 -1.11 -11.71
N PRO A 572 -36.24 -0.83 -11.15
CA PRO A 572 -36.41 0.26 -10.20
C PRO A 572 -35.50 0.03 -8.99
N LYS A 573 -34.44 0.84 -8.88
CA LYS A 573 -33.42 0.72 -7.82
C LYS A 573 -34.12 0.79 -6.46
N LYS A 574 -34.30 -0.36 -5.80
CA LYS A 574 -35.00 -0.51 -4.52
C LYS A 574 -34.57 0.61 -3.58
N ILE A 575 -35.44 1.61 -3.39
CA ILE A 575 -35.26 2.58 -2.31
C ILE A 575 -35.30 1.71 -1.06
N ALA A 576 -34.23 1.73 -0.27
CA ALA A 576 -34.21 1.05 1.02
C ALA A 576 -35.29 1.70 1.89
N LYS A 577 -36.51 1.16 1.84
CA LYS A 577 -37.62 1.56 2.69
C LYS A 577 -37.17 1.25 4.11
N LYS A 578 -36.62 2.26 4.81
CA LYS A 578 -36.51 2.27 6.27
C LYS A 578 -37.87 1.79 6.77
N SER A 579 -37.89 0.67 7.47
CA SER A 579 -39.09 -0.09 7.76
C SER A 579 -39.99 0.67 8.74
N LYS A 580 -40.81 1.60 8.21
CA LYS A 580 -41.99 2.14 8.90
C LYS A 580 -43.01 1.01 9.10
N LYS A 581 -42.75 0.13 10.07
CA LYS A 581 -43.68 -0.88 10.52
C LYS A 581 -44.67 -0.21 11.48
N ALA A 582 -45.96 -0.30 11.15
CA ALA A 582 -47.12 0.16 11.92
C ALA A 582 -47.22 1.67 12.22
N LYS A 583 -47.85 2.42 11.30
CA LYS A 583 -48.84 3.45 11.66
C LYS A 583 -49.98 3.47 10.63
N LYS A 584 -50.94 2.56 10.81
CA LYS A 584 -52.28 2.66 10.22
C LYS A 584 -53.27 2.71 11.37
N ASN A 585 -53.47 3.92 11.89
CA ASN A 585 -54.74 4.43 12.41
C ASN A 585 -54.57 5.89 12.87
N GLN A 586 -55.72 6.55 12.85
CA GLN A 586 -56.02 7.90 13.30
C GLN A 586 -55.65 9.04 12.36
N ASP A 587 -56.72 9.77 12.07
CA ASP A 587 -56.98 10.81 11.09
C ASP A 587 -57.22 12.14 11.83
N LYS A 588 -57.30 13.25 11.08
CA LYS A 588 -57.62 14.64 11.51
C LYS A 588 -56.52 15.46 12.21
N GLY A 589 -56.41 16.73 11.78
CA GLY A 589 -55.70 17.83 12.47
C GLY A 589 -55.01 18.78 11.49
N ASP A 590 -55.59 19.96 11.26
CA ASP A 590 -55.23 20.91 10.19
C ASP A 590 -54.00 21.80 10.48
N ASP A 591 -53.49 22.41 9.40
CA ASP A 591 -52.69 23.66 9.26
C ASP A 591 -51.80 24.18 10.42
N ALA A 592 -50.49 24.28 10.15
CA ALA A 592 -49.85 25.56 9.73
C ALA A 592 -48.30 25.51 9.81
N GLY A 593 -47.63 26.13 8.82
CA GLY A 593 -46.27 26.66 8.96
C GLY A 593 -45.11 25.82 8.39
N ASP A 594 -44.89 25.92 7.07
CA ASP A 594 -43.53 25.79 6.49
C ASP A 594 -42.76 27.11 6.70
N ASP A 595 -41.49 27.03 7.09
CA ASP A 595 -40.41 28.04 6.85
C ASP A 595 -39.15 27.64 7.66
N ALA A 596 -38.33 26.71 7.15
CA ALA A 596 -37.06 26.31 7.79
C ALA A 596 -36.04 25.60 6.85
N GLU A 597 -35.76 26.12 5.65
CA GLU A 597 -34.64 25.66 4.81
C GLU A 597 -33.85 26.85 4.26
N ASP A 598 -32.78 27.28 4.96
CA ASP A 598 -31.79 28.24 4.41
C ASP A 598 -30.38 28.22 5.06
N GLU A 599 -30.11 27.37 6.07
CA GLU A 599 -28.81 27.37 6.78
C GLU A 599 -27.70 26.52 6.12
N GLU A 600 -28.00 25.62 5.17
CA GLU A 600 -26.96 24.82 4.48
C GLU A 600 -26.25 25.59 3.34
N GLY A 601 -26.77 26.73 2.90
CA GLY A 601 -26.21 27.52 1.80
C GLY A 601 -24.89 28.24 2.15
N GLU A 602 -24.83 28.91 3.31
CA GLU A 602 -23.69 29.76 3.67
C GLU A 602 -22.40 28.96 3.95
N ALA A 603 -22.53 27.76 4.53
CA ALA A 603 -21.39 26.87 4.78
C ALA A 603 -20.75 26.36 3.47
N PHE A 604 -21.55 26.15 2.43
CA PHE A 604 -21.06 25.73 1.11
C PHE A 604 -20.34 26.87 0.37
N GLN A 605 -20.79 28.10 0.58
CA GLN A 605 -20.20 29.30 -0.03
C GLN A 605 -18.84 29.65 0.59
N TRP A 606 -18.67 29.46 1.91
CA TRP A 606 -17.35 29.54 2.56
C TRP A 606 -16.35 28.51 2.03
N LEU A 607 -16.80 27.30 1.73
CA LEU A 607 -15.94 26.24 1.18
C LEU A 607 -15.43 26.60 -0.22
N LEU A 608 -16.28 27.21 -1.06
CA LEU A 608 -15.90 27.70 -2.39
C LEU A 608 -14.84 28.81 -2.30
N HIS A 609 -15.05 29.81 -1.44
CA HIS A 609 -14.06 30.88 -1.23
C HIS A 609 -12.72 30.38 -0.69
N ALA A 610 -12.70 29.32 0.13
CA ALA A 610 -11.46 28.70 0.60
C ALA A 610 -10.72 27.93 -0.52
N LEU A 611 -11.45 27.31 -1.45
CA LEU A 611 -10.87 26.63 -2.62
C LEU A 611 -10.32 27.63 -3.64
N ASP A 612 -11.03 28.72 -3.91
CA ASP A 612 -10.55 29.81 -4.77
C ASP A 612 -9.25 30.43 -4.23
N PHE A 613 -9.13 30.57 -2.91
CA PHE A 613 -7.92 31.08 -2.24
C PHE A 613 -6.73 30.11 -2.33
N LEU A 614 -6.96 28.80 -2.17
CA LEU A 614 -5.91 27.79 -2.32
C LEU A 614 -5.41 27.69 -3.77
N TRP A 615 -6.32 27.78 -4.75
CA TRP A 615 -5.96 27.80 -6.16
C TRP A 615 -5.16 29.05 -6.56
N ALA A 616 -5.53 30.22 -6.04
CA ALA A 616 -4.75 31.44 -6.22
C ALA A 616 -3.31 31.32 -5.67
N LEU A 617 -3.12 30.58 -4.56
CA LEU A 617 -1.82 30.27 -3.98
C LEU A 617 -0.96 29.36 -4.87
N GLU A 618 -1.53 28.31 -5.48
CA GLU A 618 -0.83 27.47 -6.46
C GLU A 618 -0.39 28.27 -7.69
N VAL A 619 -1.28 29.13 -8.21
CA VAL A 619 -0.97 30.02 -9.35
C VAL A 619 0.15 31.00 -8.98
N LEU A 620 0.17 31.53 -7.75
CA LEU A 620 1.24 32.41 -7.27
C LEU A 620 2.60 31.70 -7.22
N VAL A 621 2.63 30.45 -6.74
CA VAL A 621 3.84 29.61 -6.70
C VAL A 621 4.34 29.27 -8.09
N LEU A 622 3.43 28.94 -9.03
CA LEU A 622 3.78 28.70 -10.44
C LEU A 622 4.31 29.96 -11.12
N ALA A 623 3.70 31.13 -10.89
CA ALA A 623 4.18 32.41 -11.41
C ALA A 623 5.56 32.76 -10.86
N ALA A 624 5.79 32.58 -9.56
CA ALA A 624 7.11 32.77 -8.94
C ALA A 624 8.17 31.81 -9.53
N ALA A 625 7.83 30.54 -9.75
CA ALA A 625 8.73 29.57 -10.38
C ALA A 625 9.04 29.91 -11.84
N MET A 626 8.06 30.43 -12.60
CA MET A 626 8.27 30.91 -13.97
C MET A 626 9.14 32.17 -14.01
N ALA A 627 8.91 33.14 -13.13
CA ALA A 627 9.76 34.32 -12.98
C ALA A 627 11.21 33.93 -12.65
N PHE A 628 11.40 33.04 -11.66
CA PHE A 628 12.73 32.52 -11.30
C PHE A 628 13.43 31.83 -12.48
N ARG A 629 12.68 31.05 -13.28
CA ARG A 629 13.20 30.38 -14.48
C ARG A 629 13.53 31.34 -15.63
N MET A 630 12.87 32.50 -15.70
CA MET A 630 13.15 33.55 -16.70
C MET A 630 14.33 34.45 -16.27
N VAL A 631 14.44 34.80 -14.99
CA VAL A 631 15.62 35.49 -14.43
C VAL A 631 16.88 34.65 -14.64
N TRP A 632 16.80 33.32 -14.49
CA TRP A 632 17.90 32.38 -14.79
C TRP A 632 18.38 32.41 -16.26
N LYS A 633 17.58 32.96 -17.19
CA LYS A 633 17.94 33.11 -18.62
C LYS A 633 18.51 34.48 -19.01
N GLY A 634 18.67 35.41 -18.07
CA GLY A 634 19.36 36.69 -18.31
C GLY A 634 18.53 37.68 -19.12
N MET A 635 17.60 38.36 -18.45
CA MET A 635 16.76 39.42 -19.02
C MET A 635 17.26 40.81 -18.57
N PRO A 636 17.09 41.90 -19.36
CA PRO A 636 17.58 43.23 -18.98
C PRO A 636 16.80 43.87 -17.81
N GLU A 637 17.48 44.66 -16.96
CA GLU A 637 16.91 45.27 -15.74
C GLU A 637 15.70 46.19 -15.99
N ALA A 638 15.58 46.80 -17.19
CA ALA A 638 14.50 47.73 -17.51
C ALA A 638 13.12 47.04 -17.53
N ASP A 639 13.05 45.84 -18.11
CA ASP A 639 11.79 45.11 -18.28
C ASP A 639 11.31 44.49 -16.94
N GLU A 640 12.24 44.14 -16.05
CA GLU A 640 11.93 43.61 -14.71
C GLU A 640 11.23 44.68 -13.85
N ALA A 641 11.71 45.93 -13.89
CA ALA A 641 11.12 47.02 -13.13
C ALA A 641 9.68 47.35 -13.59
N GLU A 642 9.43 47.42 -14.91
CA GLU A 642 8.10 47.67 -15.46
C GLU A 642 7.12 46.53 -15.15
N MET A 643 7.56 45.27 -15.29
CA MET A 643 6.72 44.10 -14.97
C MET A 643 6.35 44.05 -13.49
N VAL A 644 7.28 44.32 -12.58
CA VAL A 644 7.01 44.39 -11.12
C VAL A 644 6.05 45.54 -10.79
N GLN A 645 6.16 46.68 -11.48
CA GLN A 645 5.29 47.83 -11.26
C GLN A 645 3.84 47.56 -11.75
N ASN A 646 3.69 46.93 -12.92
CA ASN A 646 2.39 46.50 -13.44
C ASN A 646 1.74 45.44 -12.52
N PHE A 647 2.50 44.43 -12.08
CA PHE A 647 2.01 43.39 -11.16
C PHE A 647 1.56 43.96 -9.81
N LYS A 648 2.26 44.97 -9.29
CA LYS A 648 1.87 45.68 -8.06
C LYS A 648 0.55 46.43 -8.23
N MET A 649 0.33 47.05 -9.39
CA MET A 649 -0.90 47.81 -9.68
C MET A 649 -2.12 46.88 -9.81
N ASP A 650 -1.98 45.75 -10.51
CA ASP A 650 -3.03 44.72 -10.63
C ASP A 650 -3.41 44.11 -9.27
N LEU A 651 -2.42 43.88 -8.39
CA LEU A 651 -2.66 43.35 -7.04
C LEU A 651 -3.43 44.35 -6.16
N GLU A 652 -3.11 45.64 -6.25
CA GLU A 652 -3.81 46.69 -5.53
C GLU A 652 -5.28 46.85 -5.97
N ASP A 653 -5.56 46.78 -7.27
CA ASP A 653 -6.93 46.90 -7.80
C ASP A 653 -7.79 45.66 -7.52
N PHE A 654 -7.17 44.47 -7.46
CA PHE A 654 -7.82 43.25 -6.99
C PHE A 654 -8.24 43.36 -5.52
N VAL A 655 -7.34 43.84 -4.65
CA VAL A 655 -7.60 44.01 -3.20
C VAL A 655 -8.63 45.10 -2.92
N LYS A 656 -8.67 46.18 -3.72
CA LYS A 656 -9.67 47.26 -3.60
C LYS A 656 -11.07 46.86 -4.10
N GLY A 657 -11.19 45.75 -4.83
CA GLY A 657 -12.47 45.22 -5.33
C GLY A 657 -13.14 46.08 -6.41
N THR A 658 -12.39 47.01 -7.01
CA THR A 658 -12.86 47.99 -8.00
C THR A 658 -12.74 47.53 -9.45
N GLY A 659 -12.11 46.37 -9.70
CA GLY A 659 -11.98 45.79 -11.03
C GLY A 659 -13.30 45.28 -11.63
N PRO A 660 -13.54 45.45 -12.95
CA PRO A 660 -14.76 44.98 -13.60
C PRO A 660 -14.83 43.44 -13.65
N LYS A 661 -15.94 42.89 -13.15
CA LYS A 661 -16.20 41.44 -13.09
C LYS A 661 -16.46 40.84 -14.48
N ASN A 662 -15.38 40.60 -15.25
CA ASN A 662 -15.21 39.58 -16.29
C ASN A 662 -13.99 39.95 -17.15
N ARG A 663 -12.80 39.39 -16.86
CA ARG A 663 -11.66 39.30 -17.80
C ARG A 663 -10.63 38.29 -17.30
N HIS A 664 -10.44 37.21 -18.06
CA HIS A 664 -9.10 36.64 -18.26
C HIS A 664 -8.66 37.16 -19.61
N ARG A 665 -7.67 38.06 -19.62
CA ARG A 665 -7.19 38.79 -20.79
C ARG A 665 -5.67 38.70 -20.79
N TRP A 666 -5.12 38.35 -21.95
CA TRP A 666 -3.68 38.41 -22.22
C TRP A 666 -3.50 39.08 -23.58
N GLU A 667 -2.65 40.10 -23.64
CA GLU A 667 -2.34 40.85 -24.86
C GLU A 667 -0.84 40.71 -25.13
N ILE A 668 -0.46 40.32 -26.35
CA ILE A 668 0.93 40.34 -26.82
C ILE A 668 1.07 41.58 -27.68
N ALA A 669 1.96 42.50 -27.28
CA ALA A 669 2.06 43.82 -27.89
C ALA A 669 2.29 43.74 -29.42
N GLY A 670 1.43 44.43 -30.18
CA GLY A 670 1.56 44.63 -31.62
C GLY A 670 1.16 43.47 -32.54
N HIS A 671 0.81 42.28 -32.03
CA HIS A 671 0.67 41.08 -32.88
C HIS A 671 -0.70 40.39 -32.77
N ALA A 672 -1.13 39.97 -31.58
CA ALA A 672 -2.37 39.20 -31.42
C ALA A 672 -3.04 39.37 -30.04
N ARG A 673 -4.36 39.16 -30.00
CA ARG A 673 -5.21 39.15 -28.81
C ARG A 673 -5.94 37.82 -28.70
N LEU A 674 -5.74 37.10 -27.60
CA LEU A 674 -6.48 35.87 -27.28
C LEU A 674 -7.69 36.17 -26.40
N ARG A 675 -8.81 35.49 -26.68
CA ARG A 675 -10.08 35.64 -25.93
C ARG A 675 -10.79 34.30 -25.81
N TRP A 676 -11.33 34.02 -24.63
CA TRP A 676 -12.19 32.85 -24.37
C TRP A 676 -13.66 33.26 -24.45
N THR A 677 -14.46 32.51 -25.20
CA THR A 677 -15.91 32.70 -25.33
C THR A 677 -16.65 31.44 -24.89
N LYS A 678 -18.00 31.46 -24.94
CA LYS A 678 -18.82 30.25 -24.72
C LYS A 678 -18.64 29.16 -25.80
N GLN A 679 -17.91 29.46 -26.87
CA GLN A 679 -17.67 28.55 -28.00
C GLN A 679 -16.22 28.03 -28.07
N GLY A 680 -15.26 28.68 -27.41
CA GLY A 680 -13.85 28.24 -27.37
C GLY A 680 -12.85 29.39 -27.24
N TRP A 681 -11.58 29.10 -27.53
CA TRP A 681 -10.53 30.12 -27.70
C TRP A 681 -10.66 30.73 -29.10
N HIS A 682 -10.51 32.06 -29.19
CA HIS A 682 -10.37 32.78 -30.45
C HIS A 682 -9.15 33.69 -30.39
N VAL A 683 -8.56 33.94 -31.56
CA VAL A 683 -7.44 34.86 -31.77
C VAL A 683 -7.92 36.02 -32.65
N ASP A 684 -7.95 37.22 -32.09
CA ASP A 684 -8.17 38.46 -32.83
C ASP A 684 -6.78 39.07 -33.18
N LEU A 685 -6.45 39.26 -34.45
CA LEU A 685 -5.22 39.98 -34.85
C LEU A 685 -5.42 41.50 -34.72
N LEU A 686 -4.38 42.22 -34.30
CA LEU A 686 -4.43 43.67 -34.06
C LEU A 686 -3.49 44.44 -35.01
N GLY A 687 -3.75 44.33 -36.31
CA GLY A 687 -3.03 45.00 -37.39
C GLY A 687 -3.79 44.89 -38.71
N SER A 688 -3.45 45.73 -39.68
CA SER A 688 -4.15 45.79 -40.97
C SER A 688 -3.71 44.69 -41.95
N GLU A 689 -4.27 43.49 -41.75
CA GLU A 689 -4.39 42.40 -42.73
C GLU A 689 -3.08 41.68 -43.20
N PRO A 690 -3.16 40.48 -43.82
CA PRO A 690 -4.32 39.78 -44.41
C PRO A 690 -5.00 38.75 -43.49
N ALA A 691 -6.31 38.57 -43.67
CA ALA A 691 -7.22 37.77 -42.83
C ALA A 691 -6.98 36.24 -42.83
N VAL A 692 -6.05 35.73 -43.65
CA VAL A 692 -5.88 34.30 -43.97
C VAL A 692 -5.57 33.44 -42.73
N LEU A 693 -4.66 33.88 -41.86
CA LEU A 693 -4.29 33.15 -40.64
C LEU A 693 -5.43 33.04 -39.61
N SER A 694 -6.29 34.07 -39.53
CA SER A 694 -7.48 34.03 -38.70
C SER A 694 -8.51 33.04 -39.26
N GLN A 695 -8.60 32.90 -40.57
CA GLN A 695 -9.56 32.01 -41.21
C GLN A 695 -9.15 30.54 -41.03
N TRP A 696 -7.87 30.23 -41.22
CA TRP A 696 -7.31 28.87 -41.12
C TRP A 696 -7.42 28.24 -39.70
N PHE A 697 -7.40 29.06 -38.64
CA PHE A 697 -7.60 28.57 -37.26
C PHE A 697 -9.07 28.46 -36.81
N ASN A 698 -10.01 29.07 -37.53
CA ASN A 698 -11.42 29.14 -37.10
C ASN A 698 -12.39 28.32 -37.96
N ASP A 699 -12.03 27.97 -39.21
CA ASP A 699 -12.85 27.10 -40.05
C ASP A 699 -12.54 25.61 -39.80
N ALA A 700 -13.57 24.84 -39.47
CA ALA A 700 -13.45 23.46 -38.97
C ALA A 700 -13.52 22.41 -40.09
N GLU A 701 -12.61 22.47 -41.07
CA GLU A 701 -12.37 21.40 -42.06
C GLU A 701 -10.86 21.24 -42.34
N CYS A 702 -10.39 19.98 -42.36
CA CYS A 702 -8.97 19.64 -42.21
C CYS A 702 -8.07 20.01 -43.40
N GLN A 703 -6.87 20.55 -43.13
CA GLN A 703 -5.65 20.33 -43.92
C GLN A 703 -4.42 20.22 -43.00
N GLU A 704 -3.47 19.33 -43.34
CA GLU A 704 -2.18 19.22 -42.66
C GLU A 704 -1.20 20.31 -43.15
N PRO A 705 -0.29 20.82 -42.32
CA PRO A 705 0.71 21.81 -42.74
C PRO A 705 1.75 21.19 -43.69
N PRO A 706 2.32 21.96 -44.63
CA PRO A 706 3.34 21.49 -45.56
C PRO A 706 4.62 21.08 -44.81
N VAL A 707 5.28 20.01 -45.27
CA VAL A 707 6.29 19.29 -44.48
C VAL A 707 7.69 19.90 -44.56
N GLU A 708 8.04 20.63 -45.63
CA GLU A 708 9.36 21.27 -45.79
C GLU A 708 9.29 22.65 -46.46
N GLY A 709 10.28 23.51 -46.16
CA GLY A 709 10.69 24.65 -46.99
C GLY A 709 9.64 25.72 -47.27
N TRP A 710 9.35 26.60 -46.30
CA TRP A 710 8.49 27.77 -46.50
C TRP A 710 9.18 29.11 -46.21
N LEU A 711 9.02 30.02 -47.17
CA LEU A 711 9.58 31.36 -47.21
C LEU A 711 8.57 32.38 -46.67
N PHE A 712 8.97 33.23 -45.73
CA PHE A 712 8.18 34.36 -45.26
C PHE A 712 8.85 35.70 -45.62
N TRP A 713 8.05 36.74 -45.81
CA TRP A 713 8.57 38.07 -46.13
C TRP A 713 9.05 38.78 -44.86
N ASP A 714 10.34 39.07 -44.78
CA ASP A 714 10.92 39.89 -43.71
C ASP A 714 10.77 41.37 -44.08
N GLY A 715 9.90 42.08 -43.36
CA GLY A 715 9.59 43.49 -43.60
C GLY A 715 10.77 44.44 -43.37
N ASP A 716 11.69 44.09 -42.47
CA ASP A 716 12.82 44.95 -42.11
C ASP A 716 14.00 44.80 -43.08
N SER A 717 14.14 43.62 -43.73
CA SER A 717 15.17 43.41 -44.77
C SER A 717 14.65 43.38 -46.21
N GLY A 718 13.32 43.46 -46.41
CA GLY A 718 12.70 43.59 -47.73
C GLY A 718 12.95 42.39 -48.65
N ARG A 719 13.03 41.18 -48.09
CA ARG A 719 13.28 39.93 -48.82
C ARG A 719 12.53 38.75 -48.21
N TYR A 720 12.25 37.74 -49.02
CA TYR A 720 11.81 36.43 -48.54
C TYR A 720 12.97 35.71 -47.83
N ARG A 721 12.71 35.17 -46.64
CA ARG A 721 13.63 34.33 -45.86
C ARG A 721 12.99 32.99 -45.53
N GLU A 722 13.81 31.95 -45.44
CA GLU A 722 13.37 30.61 -45.06
C GLU A 722 13.21 30.49 -43.55
N SER A 723 12.17 29.77 -43.12
CA SER A 723 11.89 29.54 -41.70
C SER A 723 12.91 28.59 -41.06
N MET A 724 13.45 28.95 -39.89
CA MET A 724 14.34 28.04 -39.11
C MET A 724 13.58 27.04 -38.23
N LEU A 725 12.24 26.98 -38.31
CA LEU A 725 11.44 26.00 -37.57
C LEU A 725 11.38 24.67 -38.34
N VAL A 726 12.33 23.78 -38.04
CA VAL A 726 12.29 22.38 -38.45
C VAL A 726 11.49 21.58 -37.42
N MET A 727 10.48 20.84 -37.87
CA MET A 727 9.86 19.78 -37.07
C MET A 727 10.41 18.43 -37.54
N GLU A 728 11.32 17.83 -36.77
CA GLU A 728 11.86 16.51 -37.08
C GLU A 728 10.78 15.42 -36.91
N ALA A 729 10.31 14.88 -38.04
CA ALA A 729 9.45 13.70 -38.05
C ALA A 729 10.34 12.45 -38.01
N HIS A 730 10.34 11.74 -36.87
CA HIS A 730 11.04 10.47 -36.77
C HIS A 730 10.26 9.39 -37.54
N ARG A 731 10.76 9.02 -38.73
CA ARG A 731 10.33 7.81 -39.45
C ARG A 731 11.51 6.88 -39.69
N GLU A 732 11.21 5.60 -39.58
CA GLU A 732 12.10 4.50 -39.91
C GLU A 732 12.01 4.27 -41.41
N ASP A 733 13.13 4.30 -42.12
CA ASP A 733 13.15 3.99 -43.55
C ASP A 733 13.12 2.47 -43.77
N ALA A 734 12.19 2.05 -44.62
CA ALA A 734 12.20 0.76 -45.29
C ALA A 734 11.99 1.01 -46.79
N ASN A 735 12.87 0.45 -47.61
CA ASN A 735 12.65 -0.03 -48.98
C ASN A 735 13.94 -0.77 -49.44
N GLU A 736 13.88 -1.98 -49.99
CA GLU A 736 13.68 -2.31 -51.43
C GLU A 736 14.88 -1.82 -52.30
N GLU A 737 15.51 -2.60 -53.18
CA GLU A 737 15.22 -3.94 -53.74
C GLU A 737 16.46 -4.56 -54.46
N GLU A 738 16.28 -5.77 -55.03
CA GLU A 738 17.01 -6.43 -56.14
C GLU A 738 18.41 -7.11 -55.97
N ASP A 739 18.44 -8.34 -56.52
CA ASP A 739 19.54 -9.27 -56.89
C ASP A 739 20.20 -8.79 -58.22
N PRO A 740 21.41 -9.24 -58.69
CA PRO A 740 21.58 -10.66 -59.08
C PRO A 740 23.00 -11.29 -59.12
N GLU A 741 23.00 -12.63 -59.13
CA GLU A 741 23.81 -13.55 -59.97
C GLU A 741 25.33 -13.87 -59.76
N GLN A 742 25.58 -15.19 -59.85
CA GLN A 742 26.78 -15.91 -60.36
C GLN A 742 28.09 -16.00 -59.54
N GLY A 743 28.60 -17.24 -59.39
CA GLY A 743 29.99 -17.52 -58.97
C GLY A 743 30.24 -18.97 -58.51
N LEU A 744 30.77 -19.83 -59.41
CA LEU A 744 31.13 -21.24 -59.14
C LEU A 744 32.54 -21.41 -58.52
N GLN A 745 32.73 -22.47 -57.72
CA GLN A 745 33.91 -23.39 -57.58
C GLN A 745 34.00 -23.92 -56.12
N GLU A 746 33.78 -25.22 -55.85
CA GLU A 746 34.59 -26.44 -56.10
C GLU A 746 35.57 -26.81 -54.96
N ALA A 747 35.38 -28.04 -54.44
CA ALA A 747 36.28 -28.99 -53.76
C ALA A 747 37.43 -28.52 -52.83
N GLU A 748 37.59 -29.16 -51.65
CA GLU A 748 38.50 -30.32 -51.48
C GLU A 748 38.30 -31.08 -50.14
N GLU A 749 38.99 -32.21 -49.97
CA GLU A 749 38.75 -33.25 -48.94
C GLU A 749 39.65 -33.17 -47.68
N VAL A 750 39.09 -33.55 -46.52
CA VAL A 750 39.55 -34.57 -45.53
C VAL A 750 41.05 -35.03 -45.65
N PRO A 751 41.87 -35.12 -44.55
CA PRO A 751 41.56 -35.84 -43.30
C PRO A 751 42.10 -35.32 -41.94
N GLU A 752 41.59 -35.93 -40.86
CA GLU A 752 42.17 -35.97 -39.51
C GLU A 752 43.60 -36.57 -39.44
N PRO A 753 44.33 -36.34 -38.33
CA PRO A 753 44.74 -37.52 -37.56
C PRO A 753 44.73 -37.36 -36.01
N LYS A 754 44.02 -38.29 -35.36
CA LYS A 754 44.50 -39.23 -34.31
C LYS A 754 45.57 -38.74 -33.30
N GLY A 755 45.23 -38.79 -31.99
CA GLY A 755 46.19 -39.05 -30.90
C GLY A 755 46.67 -40.53 -30.91
N PRO A 756 47.28 -41.12 -29.84
CA PRO A 756 47.44 -40.70 -28.43
C PRO A 756 48.97 -40.76 -28.04
N PRO A 757 49.50 -41.24 -26.87
CA PRO A 757 48.98 -41.51 -25.51
C PRO A 757 49.84 -40.92 -24.33
N PRO A 758 49.42 -41.08 -23.05
CA PRO A 758 50.12 -40.51 -21.88
C PRO A 758 51.05 -41.48 -21.12
N PRO A 759 52.06 -40.94 -20.40
CA PRO A 759 52.67 -41.58 -19.22
C PRO A 759 52.78 -40.62 -18.00
N LYS A 760 53.00 -41.02 -16.74
CA LYS A 760 52.92 -42.31 -16.02
C LYS A 760 52.88 -42.00 -14.50
N ARG A 761 52.40 -42.95 -13.68
CA ARG A 761 52.52 -42.92 -12.19
C ARG A 761 53.98 -42.85 -11.71
N VAL A 762 54.20 -42.19 -10.58
CA VAL A 762 55.33 -42.45 -9.65
C VAL A 762 54.80 -42.59 -8.21
N LYS A 763 55.50 -43.34 -7.35
CA LYS A 763 55.09 -43.77 -5.98
C LYS A 763 55.85 -42.99 -4.87
N LYS A 764 55.22 -42.97 -3.68
CA LYS A 764 55.77 -43.06 -2.28
C LYS A 764 57.18 -42.55 -1.94
N GLU A 765 57.28 -41.82 -0.82
CA GLU A 765 57.82 -42.22 0.51
C GLU A 765 57.47 -41.10 1.56
N GLN A 766 56.96 -41.37 2.78
CA GLN A 766 57.67 -41.63 4.07
C GLN A 766 58.79 -40.60 4.37
N VAL A 767 58.96 -39.90 5.52
CA VAL A 767 58.65 -40.02 6.97
C VAL A 767 58.38 -38.59 7.55
N GLY A 768 57.77 -38.28 8.71
CA GLY A 768 57.11 -39.07 9.78
C GLY A 768 57.25 -38.45 11.20
N THR A 769 56.40 -38.86 12.16
CA THR A 769 56.45 -38.65 13.64
C THR A 769 56.63 -37.24 14.25
N SER A 770 55.62 -36.75 14.99
CA SER A 770 55.57 -36.87 16.47
C SER A 770 54.31 -36.22 17.09
N VAL A 771 53.88 -36.74 18.25
CA VAL A 771 52.73 -36.31 19.08
C VAL A 771 53.26 -35.94 20.47
N PRO A 772 52.69 -34.95 21.17
CA PRO A 772 52.22 -35.25 22.52
C PRO A 772 50.93 -34.52 22.98
N GLU A 773 50.08 -35.28 23.65
CA GLU A 773 49.04 -34.87 24.62
C GLU A 773 49.13 -35.86 25.82
N PRO A 774 48.40 -35.70 26.94
CA PRO A 774 48.05 -34.48 27.68
C PRO A 774 48.33 -34.63 29.20
N LYS A 775 48.29 -33.55 30.01
CA LYS A 775 48.21 -33.62 31.48
C LYS A 775 47.44 -32.43 32.11
N GLY A 776 46.48 -32.72 32.99
CA GLY A 776 45.97 -31.79 34.02
C GLY A 776 46.18 -32.40 35.43
N PRO A 777 45.34 -32.14 36.46
CA PRO A 777 44.46 -30.99 36.70
C PRO A 777 44.68 -30.39 38.15
N PRO A 778 43.72 -30.04 39.06
CA PRO A 778 43.81 -28.79 39.86
C PRO A 778 43.76 -28.94 41.41
N PRO A 779 43.86 -27.83 42.17
CA PRO A 779 42.93 -27.58 43.30
C PRO A 779 42.63 -26.07 43.56
N LYS A 780 41.73 -25.58 44.45
CA LYS A 780 40.47 -25.99 45.14
C LYS A 780 39.96 -24.76 45.94
N ARG A 781 38.66 -24.72 46.32
CA ARG A 781 38.02 -23.92 47.43
C ARG A 781 37.92 -22.38 47.22
N ALA A 782 36.91 -21.66 47.74
CA ALA A 782 35.69 -22.01 48.51
C ALA A 782 34.53 -20.99 48.32
N LEU A 783 33.31 -21.43 48.67
CA LEU A 783 32.10 -20.62 48.96
C LEU A 783 32.09 -20.22 50.48
N PRO A 784 31.04 -19.62 51.11
CA PRO A 784 29.81 -18.94 50.66
C PRO A 784 29.61 -17.54 51.35
N LEU A 785 28.33 -17.10 51.53
CA LEU A 785 27.77 -15.90 52.21
C LEU A 785 27.58 -14.65 51.31
N VAL A 786 26.49 -13.87 51.40
CA VAL A 786 25.25 -13.98 52.21
C VAL A 786 24.04 -13.44 51.42
N ALA A 787 22.84 -13.98 51.65
CA ALA A 787 21.60 -13.46 51.06
C ALA A 787 21.06 -12.27 51.87
N TRP A 788 20.68 -11.18 51.20
CA TRP A 788 19.87 -10.11 51.80
C TRP A 788 18.59 -9.89 51.00
N HIS A 789 17.45 -9.99 51.69
CA HIS A 789 16.12 -9.71 51.16
C HIS A 789 15.79 -8.21 51.27
N SER A 790 15.39 -7.60 50.17
CA SER A 790 14.50 -6.43 50.11
C SER A 790 13.97 -6.38 48.66
N ASN A 791 12.78 -6.89 48.33
CA ASN A 791 11.49 -6.42 48.83
C ASN A 791 11.49 -4.89 48.96
N TRP A 792 10.99 -4.20 47.93
CA TRP A 792 10.20 -2.96 48.02
C TRP A 792 9.49 -2.74 46.68
N GLN A 793 8.26 -3.25 46.57
CA GLN A 793 7.32 -2.79 45.55
C GLN A 793 6.77 -1.43 46.00
N VAL A 794 7.07 -0.35 45.28
CA VAL A 794 6.33 0.90 45.41
C VAL A 794 5.37 1.02 44.23
N LYS A 795 4.14 0.55 44.43
CA LYS A 795 2.99 0.94 43.60
C LYS A 795 2.72 2.42 43.86
N ALA A 796 2.75 3.27 42.85
CA ALA A 796 2.28 4.65 42.97
C ALA A 796 0.74 4.67 43.14
N PRO A 797 0.18 5.19 44.24
CA PRO A 797 -1.26 5.06 44.53
C PRO A 797 -1.97 6.43 44.49
N TRP A 798 -2.32 6.94 43.31
CA TRP A 798 -3.12 8.16 43.19
C TRP A 798 -4.05 8.13 41.97
N ALA A 799 -5.13 7.36 42.11
CA ALA A 799 -6.27 7.36 41.20
C ALA A 799 -7.60 7.31 41.99
N ALA A 800 -7.91 8.40 42.71
CA ALA A 800 -9.26 8.77 43.16
C ALA A 800 -9.21 10.12 43.90
N GLY A 801 -10.12 11.05 43.58
CA GLY A 801 -10.24 12.33 44.30
C GLY A 801 -11.00 13.37 43.47
N GLY A 802 -12.27 13.63 43.83
CA GLY A 802 -13.15 14.51 43.04
C GLY A 802 -13.30 15.92 43.60
N LYS A 803 -13.77 16.82 42.72
CA LYS A 803 -14.47 18.10 42.98
C LYS A 803 -13.86 19.09 43.99
N ALA A 804 -13.37 20.20 43.45
CA ALA A 804 -13.63 21.53 44.02
C ALA A 804 -14.14 22.46 42.90
N ALA A 805 -15.02 23.40 43.23
CA ALA A 805 -15.62 24.32 42.27
C ALA A 805 -14.83 25.63 42.17
N GLY A 806 -14.70 26.17 40.96
CA GLY A 806 -14.16 27.51 40.69
C GLY A 806 -14.86 28.08 39.47
N MET A 807 -15.74 29.06 39.68
CA MET A 807 -16.59 29.64 38.64
C MET A 807 -15.94 30.95 38.15
N GLN A 808 -15.75 31.12 36.85
CA GLN A 808 -15.46 32.42 36.25
C GLN A 808 -16.64 32.83 35.36
N LEU A 809 -17.24 33.97 35.72
CA LEU A 809 -18.28 34.65 34.94
C LEU A 809 -17.62 35.57 33.93
N THR A 810 -17.84 35.32 32.64
CA THR A 810 -17.42 36.22 31.56
C THR A 810 -18.53 37.22 31.23
N GLY A 811 -18.37 38.45 31.72
CA GLY A 811 -18.96 39.64 31.14
C GLY A 811 -17.88 40.43 30.40
N PHE A 812 -18.27 41.34 29.50
CA PHE A 812 -17.32 42.22 28.81
C PHE A 812 -17.52 43.67 29.22
N LEU A 813 -16.40 44.37 29.36
CA LEU A 813 -16.32 45.83 29.48
C LEU A 813 -16.17 46.42 28.08
N ASP A 814 -16.89 47.52 27.81
CA ASP A 814 -16.64 48.32 26.60
C ASP A 814 -15.48 49.32 26.80
N ALA A 815 -15.17 50.09 25.75
CA ALA A 815 -14.08 51.06 25.72
C ALA A 815 -14.27 52.26 26.68
N HIS A 816 -15.42 52.36 27.37
CA HIS A 816 -15.70 53.36 28.39
C HIS A 816 -15.81 52.76 29.80
N GLY A 817 -15.58 51.45 29.96
CA GLY A 817 -15.53 50.78 31.26
C GLY A 817 -16.90 50.42 31.84
N GLN A 818 -17.97 50.35 31.04
CA GLN A 818 -19.26 49.82 31.49
C GLN A 818 -19.39 48.32 31.25
N TRP A 819 -19.96 47.61 32.23
CA TRP A 819 -20.05 46.15 32.29
C TRP A 819 -21.41 45.64 31.79
N TRP A 820 -21.40 44.70 30.83
CA TRP A 820 -22.62 44.15 30.23
C TRP A 820 -22.79 42.64 30.51
N PRO A 821 -23.97 42.19 31.00
CA PRO A 821 -24.28 40.77 31.20
C PRO A 821 -24.78 40.08 29.91
N PRO A 822 -24.65 38.75 29.79
CA PRO A 822 -25.00 38.02 28.57
C PRO A 822 -26.51 37.78 28.46
N GLY A 823 -27.23 38.67 27.77
CA GLY A 823 -28.65 38.45 27.48
C GLY A 823 -29.50 39.69 27.16
N ALA A 824 -29.10 40.50 26.17
CA ALA A 824 -29.95 41.57 25.61
C ALA A 824 -29.94 41.52 24.07
N GLY A 825 -31.09 41.72 23.43
CA GLY A 825 -31.34 41.23 22.08
C GLY A 825 -31.14 42.19 20.89
N ARG A 826 -30.98 41.58 19.71
CA ARG A 826 -31.30 42.05 18.33
C ARG A 826 -30.80 43.44 17.88
N THR A 827 -29.95 43.46 16.85
CA THR A 827 -30.29 44.04 15.51
C THR A 827 -29.26 43.71 14.42
N ARG A 828 -29.70 43.70 13.16
CA ARG A 828 -29.09 43.00 12.00
C ARG A 828 -27.91 43.73 11.30
N ALA A 829 -27.27 44.73 11.92
CA ALA A 829 -26.44 45.71 11.19
C ALA A 829 -24.90 45.55 11.29
N ARG A 830 -24.36 44.62 12.09
CA ARG A 830 -22.91 44.59 12.41
C ARG A 830 -22.03 43.61 11.61
N THR A 831 -22.58 42.70 10.80
CA THR A 831 -21.80 41.69 10.08
C THR A 831 -20.87 42.24 8.99
N ARG A 832 -21.13 43.43 8.44
CA ARG A 832 -20.17 44.10 7.52
C ARG A 832 -18.98 44.76 8.22
N ALA A 833 -19.12 45.17 9.48
CA ALA A 833 -18.04 45.85 10.20
C ALA A 833 -16.98 44.88 10.74
N GLY A 834 -17.39 43.68 11.18
CA GLY A 834 -16.47 42.66 11.70
C GLY A 834 -15.44 42.19 10.67
N ALA A 835 -15.89 41.93 9.44
CA ALA A 835 -15.02 41.51 8.34
C ALA A 835 -13.97 42.56 7.97
N ALA A 836 -14.35 43.84 7.95
CA ALA A 836 -13.42 44.95 7.65
C ALA A 836 -12.32 45.09 8.71
N VAL A 837 -12.65 44.93 9.99
CA VAL A 837 -11.68 45.01 11.11
C VAL A 837 -10.73 43.80 11.15
N GLN A 838 -11.18 42.61 10.73
CA GLN A 838 -10.27 41.47 10.54
C GLN A 838 -9.35 41.65 9.31
N ALA A 839 -9.87 42.13 8.18
CA ALA A 839 -9.04 42.42 7.01
C ALA A 839 -7.91 43.42 7.31
N GLN A 840 -8.20 44.50 8.05
CA GLN A 840 -7.20 45.47 8.48
C GLN A 840 -6.08 44.91 9.38
N ARG A 841 -6.27 43.74 10.02
CA ARG A 841 -5.24 43.10 10.85
C ARG A 841 -4.44 42.01 10.13
N VAL A 842 -4.98 41.41 9.09
CA VAL A 842 -4.32 40.33 8.33
C VAL A 842 -3.38 40.91 7.26
N VAL A 843 -3.79 42.00 6.59
CA VAL A 843 -3.01 42.59 5.48
C VAL A 843 -1.60 43.05 5.88
N PRO A 844 -1.37 43.80 6.97
CA PRO A 844 -0.02 44.23 7.34
C PRO A 844 0.92 43.05 7.62
N ARG A 845 0.40 42.01 8.28
CA ARG A 845 1.18 40.82 8.66
C ARG A 845 1.50 39.90 7.48
N ALA A 846 0.66 39.90 6.44
CA ALA A 846 0.97 39.25 5.17
C ALA A 846 2.04 40.04 4.39
N LEU A 847 2.02 41.38 4.45
CA LEU A 847 3.04 42.24 3.86
C LEU A 847 4.41 42.02 4.52
N GLU A 848 4.48 42.04 5.86
CA GLU A 848 5.70 41.75 6.63
C GLU A 848 6.31 40.38 6.27
N LEU A 849 5.46 39.35 6.09
CA LEU A 849 5.93 38.02 5.70
C LEU A 849 6.50 38.00 4.27
N ALA A 850 5.87 38.71 3.34
CA ALA A 850 6.33 38.84 1.96
C ALA A 850 7.67 39.62 1.90
N GLU A 851 7.77 40.74 2.60
CA GLU A 851 8.99 41.54 2.69
C GLU A 851 10.15 40.76 3.33
N SER A 852 9.89 40.00 4.41
CA SER A 852 10.87 39.10 5.03
C SER A 852 11.32 38.00 4.07
N THR A 853 10.43 37.49 3.23
CA THR A 853 10.76 36.44 2.23
C THR A 853 11.63 37.03 1.10
N VAL A 854 11.28 38.21 0.59
CA VAL A 854 12.06 38.92 -0.43
C VAL A 854 13.44 39.31 0.10
N ALA A 855 13.56 39.73 1.36
CA ALA A 855 14.84 40.01 1.99
C ALA A 855 15.74 38.76 2.06
N SER A 856 15.20 37.61 2.47
CA SER A 856 15.95 36.35 2.53
C SER A 856 16.40 35.87 1.14
N VAL A 857 15.56 36.02 0.10
CA VAL A 857 15.93 35.69 -1.28
C VAL A 857 17.05 36.61 -1.79
N ARG A 858 17.01 37.92 -1.47
CA ARG A 858 18.09 38.86 -1.82
C ARG A 858 19.41 38.49 -1.15
N GLU A 859 19.39 38.13 0.13
CA GLU A 859 20.57 37.72 0.89
C GLU A 859 21.19 36.43 0.30
N GLN A 860 20.38 35.41 0.01
CA GLN A 860 20.86 34.19 -0.68
C GLN A 860 21.42 34.48 -2.08
N THR A 861 20.76 35.36 -2.85
CA THR A 861 21.24 35.76 -4.18
C THR A 861 22.58 36.50 -4.10
N GLN A 862 22.78 37.32 -3.08
CA GLN A 862 24.05 38.02 -2.87
C GLN A 862 25.18 37.05 -2.46
N LEU A 863 24.93 36.14 -1.52
CA LEU A 863 25.89 35.09 -1.14
C LEU A 863 26.31 34.20 -2.33
N GLN A 864 25.37 33.90 -3.25
CA GLN A 864 25.69 33.17 -4.48
C GLN A 864 26.55 34.01 -5.45
N ARG A 865 26.30 35.32 -5.58
CA ARG A 865 27.16 36.21 -6.39
C ARG A 865 28.57 36.33 -5.80
N GLU A 866 28.68 36.48 -4.48
CA GLU A 866 29.97 36.54 -3.78
C GLU A 866 30.76 35.22 -3.94
N PHE A 867 30.09 34.07 -3.86
CA PHE A 867 30.69 32.77 -4.14
C PHE A 867 31.16 32.61 -5.61
N LEU A 868 30.35 33.05 -6.58
CA LEU A 868 30.70 33.01 -8.01
C LEU A 868 31.83 33.99 -8.36
N GLN A 869 31.90 35.14 -7.70
CA GLN A 869 33.00 36.08 -7.86
C GLN A 869 34.28 35.52 -7.25
N TRP A 870 34.22 34.94 -6.04
CA TRP A 870 35.35 34.23 -5.42
C TRP A 870 35.86 33.04 -6.26
N MET A 871 34.96 32.32 -6.93
CA MET A 871 35.30 31.27 -7.91
C MET A 871 35.95 31.80 -9.20
N ARG A 872 35.76 33.06 -9.55
CA ARG A 872 36.34 33.72 -10.73
C ARG A 872 37.68 34.39 -10.43
N ASP A 873 37.88 34.84 -9.19
CA ASP A 873 39.12 35.46 -8.71
C ASP A 873 40.18 34.42 -8.28
N ARG A 874 39.91 33.12 -8.49
CA ARG A 874 40.80 31.97 -8.27
C ARG A 874 41.16 31.26 -9.57
#